data_AF-E6XBW1-F1
#
_entry.id   AF-E6XBW1-F1
#
_cell.length_a   1.000
_cell.length_b   1.000
_cell.length_c   1.000
_cell.angle_alpha   90.00
_cell.angle_beta   90.00
_cell.angle_gamma   90.00
#
_symmetry.space_group_name_H-M   'P 1'
#
loop_
_entity.id
_entity.type
_entity.pdbx_description
1 polymer ?
#
loop_
_entity_poly.entity_id
_entity_poly.type
_entity_poly.pdbx_seq_one_letter_code
_entity_poly.pdbx_strand_id
1 'polypeptide(L)'
;MRLLLSFFFVLSYFVSNAQEKNSLLWEISGNGLKQSSYLYGTMHVSKKIAFRLDDVFYEALNNSEVIALESDPNTWLDNEDSMGFTFGESFMTKGFYTNTFKIENPKKEELSAYLGFEDQMINSILYRSDESSQNFEEDTYLDMFIYQAGKKFSKPVIALEDTEESTALVGRASFNSLKEKPAEWLQKKMQQQEPLQLLQDAYRERNINLLDSIDKGMYTPYYLQNMLYTRNNNMAIKLDSTIKRSKVFAGIGAAHLPGERGVIALLRKKGYTVKALTSKTTEKGTTLKEVFEEKIKENKYSYQTVDDSLFSISLPNKLYPIAEFSNTFYISPDLANGSFFTVNRIPTYSFLKKDAVYTIEDIDKLLFENIPGKIVAKNKIVRNGFEGIDVKNLLKNGEHQRYQIFVTPLEIIIFKMGGHGTFVTQYSDTIFNSIRFKEMNNTLKMVHSIYDDFEVEMPSNYAFTNTSRSGNRFIQGVDSKNNTYRFLKKATLHDFNYIEEDTFELKQIQHRFYQDLELKGVYKEFNHNSLKSSAVTDSLSGKKLHLMTKIKGEDYYLLGISTTDTEEAKAYFNSFTLKAPKYHETYSMVKDTALFFTTIAPVKPPKFVVNSNGYTKKDIKPYDAYSKRTVYQNKNNEAITVQLNKSHDFLMFTSIDSVWSLRKKLYSYKRFNITHEKISQNPKGYSELQLTLTDTASTRGILIKNILKGGALYELQAVIDTVSKPSKFVQEFFDNFQPLDTIISKDILADKTNQFFKALRSNDSIILNGYQFIQFEKKHIDSLKNIITEFDFKESQKNIQSYLIERLAAIDDSDAIDFYNDFYQKSYNNSSSQTKVLQAIAKKSTSESAKQLLNLMSVDLPLASSSYEIFQIFKPYMDSLPLAKKLYPEILDYSAIEEYKSSIFSLLAKLKAEGLVKPSSYKKYRKQMLNDAKIQLKRALGKSKNKNTSQHYDNFYLGKQNSVLEDYVQLLQPFAKEKEVQLFFEKLNLLEDPDIQTTKAALLASTPNAIKTEELNKLAAAINSRNLLFLKLKEAGKLSLFPKTYKTQKQLAESQLFERKNTLEEKDSIVFISQKEIIYRNKKYIGYVFKHRDGEDYDKNFKMYLSVYEDTDTLKGKPFYNNSGYRIEDTDTDEEMAALVIEEFLLRERPRAEAYRPDQGNNFGYYDY
;
A
#
# COMPACT_ATOMS: atom_id res chain seq x y z
N MET A 1 50.51 -51.03 -33.77
CA MET A 1 49.04 -51.19 -33.88
C MET A 1 48.31 -51.01 -32.54
N ARG A 2 48.74 -51.63 -31.42
CA ARG A 2 48.09 -51.43 -30.09
C ARG A 2 48.14 -49.99 -29.54
N LEU A 3 49.22 -49.24 -29.76
CA LEU A 3 49.34 -47.83 -29.36
C LEU A 3 48.44 -46.87 -30.17
N LEU A 4 48.18 -47.18 -31.45
CA LEU A 4 47.29 -46.39 -32.32
C LEU A 4 45.81 -46.58 -31.96
N LEU A 5 45.40 -47.79 -31.55
CA LEU A 5 44.05 -48.06 -31.05
C LEU A 5 43.77 -47.42 -29.67
N SER A 6 44.76 -47.39 -28.77
CA SER A 6 44.63 -46.66 -27.49
C SER A 6 44.55 -45.15 -27.69
N PHE A 7 45.30 -44.58 -28.65
CA PHE A 7 45.23 -43.15 -28.96
C PHE A 7 43.87 -42.76 -29.57
N PHE A 8 43.26 -43.62 -30.38
CA PHE A 8 41.93 -43.41 -30.94
C PHE A 8 40.83 -43.51 -29.88
N PHE A 9 40.95 -44.42 -28.89
CA PHE A 9 40.02 -44.51 -27.76
C PHE A 9 40.14 -43.31 -26.81
N VAL A 10 41.35 -42.79 -26.59
CA VAL A 10 41.58 -41.58 -25.77
C VAL A 10 41.05 -40.33 -26.48
N LEU A 11 41.30 -40.15 -27.79
CA LEU A 11 40.70 -39.04 -28.56
C LEU A 11 39.16 -39.11 -28.59
N SER A 12 38.59 -40.32 -28.71
CA SER A 12 37.13 -40.51 -28.68
C SER A 12 36.52 -40.16 -27.32
N TYR A 13 37.23 -40.43 -26.22
CA TYR A 13 36.85 -40.02 -24.86
C TYR A 13 36.93 -38.50 -24.65
N PHE A 14 37.91 -37.81 -25.23
CA PHE A 14 38.02 -36.35 -25.12
C PHE A 14 36.97 -35.60 -25.96
N VAL A 15 36.62 -36.11 -27.14
CA VAL A 15 35.58 -35.50 -28.00
C VAL A 15 34.18 -35.68 -27.40
N SER A 16 33.89 -36.83 -26.79
CA SER A 16 32.60 -37.06 -26.11
C SER A 16 32.42 -36.26 -24.81
N ASN A 17 33.50 -35.98 -24.06
CA ASN A 17 33.48 -35.07 -22.90
C ASN A 17 33.36 -33.57 -23.28
N ALA A 18 33.85 -33.17 -24.46
CA ALA A 18 33.72 -31.79 -24.94
C ALA A 18 32.29 -31.47 -25.43
N GLN A 19 31.62 -32.47 -26.04
CA GLN A 19 30.25 -32.33 -26.54
C GLN A 19 29.20 -32.27 -25.42
N GLU A 20 29.51 -32.82 -24.24
CA GLU A 20 28.68 -32.68 -23.03
C GLU A 20 28.57 -31.25 -22.51
N LYS A 21 29.53 -30.36 -22.82
CA LYS A 21 29.59 -29.02 -22.23
C LYS A 21 28.69 -27.98 -22.90
N ASN A 22 28.36 -28.17 -24.19
CA ASN A 22 27.68 -27.16 -25.02
C ASN A 22 26.51 -27.78 -25.81
N SER A 23 25.38 -28.05 -25.16
CA SER A 23 24.15 -28.51 -25.84
C SER A 23 22.89 -28.03 -25.12
N LEU A 24 21.84 -27.74 -25.91
CA LEU A 24 20.49 -27.49 -25.43
C LEU A 24 19.57 -28.71 -25.61
N LEU A 25 19.90 -29.67 -26.48
CA LEU A 25 19.12 -30.90 -26.71
C LEU A 25 19.83 -32.13 -26.13
N TRP A 26 19.04 -32.98 -25.48
CA TRP A 26 19.52 -34.17 -24.78
C TRP A 26 18.62 -35.37 -25.07
N GLU A 27 19.23 -36.50 -25.43
CA GLU A 27 18.59 -37.81 -25.54
C GLU A 27 18.50 -38.47 -24.16
N ILE A 28 17.35 -39.01 -23.80
CA ILE A 28 17.11 -39.81 -22.60
C ILE A 28 16.84 -41.26 -23.03
N SER A 29 17.73 -42.17 -22.63
CA SER A 29 17.67 -43.60 -22.96
C SER A 29 18.10 -44.48 -21.78
N GLY A 30 18.12 -45.80 -21.94
CA GLY A 30 18.46 -46.75 -20.87
C GLY A 30 17.32 -46.95 -19.85
N ASN A 31 17.62 -47.50 -18.68
CA ASN A 31 16.64 -47.76 -17.60
C ASN A 31 15.38 -48.55 -18.04
N GLY A 32 15.52 -49.47 -19.00
CA GLY A 32 14.42 -50.27 -19.54
C GLY A 32 13.54 -49.56 -20.59
N LEU A 33 13.91 -48.35 -21.04
CA LEU A 33 13.20 -47.66 -22.12
C LEU A 33 13.38 -48.39 -23.46
N LYS A 34 12.27 -48.64 -24.16
CA LYS A 34 12.26 -49.22 -25.52
C LYS A 34 12.58 -48.21 -26.60
N GLN A 35 12.33 -46.93 -26.34
CA GLN A 35 12.56 -45.82 -27.26
C GLN A 35 13.09 -44.63 -26.48
N SER A 36 13.99 -43.86 -27.10
CA SER A 36 14.57 -42.65 -26.49
C SER A 36 13.56 -41.50 -26.45
N SER A 37 13.51 -40.80 -25.33
CA SER A 37 12.82 -39.51 -25.17
C SER A 37 13.84 -38.36 -25.27
N TYR A 38 13.37 -37.12 -25.31
CA TYR A 38 14.21 -35.94 -25.52
C TYR A 38 13.89 -34.84 -24.52
N LEU A 39 14.93 -34.11 -24.11
CA LEU A 39 14.85 -32.95 -23.23
C LEU A 39 15.57 -31.77 -23.89
N TYR A 40 14.87 -30.65 -24.01
CA TYR A 40 15.35 -29.43 -24.63
C TYR A 40 15.30 -28.24 -23.66
N GLY A 41 16.36 -27.43 -23.66
CA GLY A 41 16.48 -26.19 -22.89
C GLY A 41 15.93 -24.98 -23.65
N THR A 42 14.74 -24.49 -23.30
CA THR A 42 14.10 -23.32 -23.91
C THR A 42 14.59 -22.01 -23.31
N MET A 43 14.32 -20.89 -23.99
CA MET A 43 14.45 -19.54 -23.45
C MET A 43 13.17 -18.78 -23.79
N HIS A 44 12.59 -18.11 -22.80
CA HIS A 44 11.27 -17.48 -22.87
C HIS A 44 11.25 -16.15 -23.65
N VAL A 45 11.80 -16.13 -24.86
CA VAL A 45 11.82 -14.95 -25.74
C VAL A 45 11.44 -15.34 -27.17
N SER A 46 10.87 -14.41 -27.92
CA SER A 46 10.57 -14.52 -29.36
C SER A 46 11.80 -14.30 -30.25
N LYS A 47 12.91 -13.80 -29.71
CA LYS A 47 14.12 -13.47 -30.47
C LYS A 47 14.65 -14.66 -31.27
N LYS A 48 15.09 -14.42 -32.52
CA LYS A 48 15.67 -15.44 -33.44
C LYS A 48 16.79 -16.28 -32.83
N ILE A 49 17.50 -15.74 -31.84
CA ILE A 49 18.50 -16.48 -31.05
C ILE A 49 17.95 -17.77 -30.41
N ALA A 50 16.69 -17.77 -29.99
CA ALA A 50 16.02 -18.92 -29.39
C ALA A 50 15.72 -20.02 -30.42
N PHE A 51 15.59 -19.65 -31.70
CA PHE A 51 15.21 -20.50 -32.83
C PHE A 51 16.39 -20.96 -33.69
N ARG A 52 17.63 -20.81 -33.20
CA ARG A 52 18.83 -21.41 -33.81
C ARG A 52 18.88 -22.93 -33.56
N LEU A 53 17.90 -23.63 -34.10
CA LEU A 53 17.61 -25.04 -33.90
C LEU A 53 18.31 -25.88 -34.98
N ASP A 54 18.83 -27.04 -34.58
CA ASP A 54 19.46 -28.00 -35.50
C ASP A 54 18.42 -28.98 -36.05
N ASP A 55 18.73 -29.68 -37.16
CA ASP A 55 17.84 -30.70 -37.75
C ASP A 55 17.34 -31.72 -36.70
N VAL A 56 18.21 -32.16 -35.80
CA VAL A 56 17.89 -33.13 -34.75
C VAL A 56 16.81 -32.64 -33.78
N PHE A 57 16.63 -31.34 -33.59
CA PHE A 57 15.53 -30.80 -32.79
C PHE A 57 14.19 -31.11 -33.44
N TYR A 58 14.03 -30.76 -34.72
CA TYR A 58 12.79 -30.96 -35.45
C TYR A 58 12.49 -32.45 -35.65
N GLU A 59 13.53 -33.27 -35.88
CA GLU A 59 13.38 -34.73 -35.93
C GLU A 59 12.93 -35.32 -34.60
N ALA A 60 13.52 -34.90 -33.49
CA ALA A 60 13.14 -35.34 -32.15
C ALA A 60 11.70 -34.92 -31.82
N LEU A 61 11.32 -33.69 -32.14
CA LEU A 61 9.97 -33.17 -31.96
C LEU A 61 8.96 -33.95 -32.82
N ASN A 62 9.28 -34.20 -34.09
CA ASN A 62 8.42 -34.95 -35.02
C ASN A 62 8.24 -36.40 -34.59
N ASN A 63 9.32 -37.07 -34.19
CA ASN A 63 9.31 -38.49 -33.85
C ASN A 63 8.81 -38.80 -32.44
N SER A 64 8.45 -37.79 -31.64
CA SER A 64 7.90 -37.97 -30.30
C SER A 64 6.37 -38.09 -30.32
N GLU A 65 5.82 -38.85 -29.39
CA GLU A 65 4.40 -39.13 -29.27
C GLU A 65 3.70 -38.14 -28.34
N VAL A 66 4.43 -37.63 -27.33
CA VAL A 66 3.92 -36.77 -26.27
C VAL A 66 4.82 -35.53 -26.14
N ILE A 67 4.21 -34.37 -25.91
CA ILE A 67 4.90 -33.13 -25.58
C ILE A 67 4.80 -32.89 -24.07
N ALA A 68 5.91 -32.53 -23.44
CA ALA A 68 5.94 -32.13 -22.03
C ALA A 68 6.52 -30.71 -21.91
N LEU A 69 5.84 -29.83 -21.17
CA LEU A 69 6.24 -28.44 -20.95
C LEU A 69 6.16 -28.10 -19.46
N GLU A 70 6.78 -27.00 -19.01
CA GLU A 70 6.71 -26.58 -17.60
C GLU A 70 5.26 -26.41 -17.13
N SER A 71 4.42 -25.76 -17.94
CA SER A 71 2.98 -25.61 -17.71
C SER A 71 2.19 -25.87 -19.00
N ASP A 72 0.87 -26.08 -18.89
CA ASP A 72 -0.02 -26.21 -20.05
C ASP A 72 -0.66 -24.84 -20.38
N PRO A 73 -0.30 -24.22 -21.51
CA PRO A 73 -0.85 -22.93 -21.91
C PRO A 73 -2.38 -22.87 -22.02
N ASN A 74 -3.07 -24.01 -22.27
CA ASN A 74 -4.54 -24.02 -22.32
C ASN A 74 -5.19 -23.61 -20.99
N THR A 75 -4.50 -23.84 -19.88
CA THR A 75 -5.07 -23.67 -18.53
C THR A 75 -4.83 -22.28 -17.95
N TRP A 76 -4.05 -21.43 -18.63
CA TRP A 76 -3.64 -20.13 -18.12
C TRP A 76 -4.81 -19.15 -17.91
N LEU A 77 -5.86 -19.25 -18.73
CA LEU A 77 -7.06 -18.38 -18.61
C LEU A 77 -8.18 -18.98 -17.75
N ASP A 78 -8.05 -20.24 -17.32
CA ASP A 78 -9.09 -20.90 -16.55
C ASP A 78 -9.10 -20.48 -15.07
N ASN A 79 -7.99 -19.90 -14.59
CA ASN A 79 -7.86 -19.43 -13.22
C ASN A 79 -7.98 -17.90 -13.15
N GLU A 80 -9.17 -17.40 -12.86
CA GLU A 80 -9.46 -15.96 -12.71
C GLU A 80 -8.56 -15.28 -11.66
N ASP A 81 -8.16 -15.99 -10.60
CA ASP A 81 -7.27 -15.47 -9.56
C ASP A 81 -5.84 -15.19 -10.07
N SER A 82 -5.42 -15.87 -11.15
CA SER A 82 -4.10 -15.70 -11.77
C SER A 82 -4.00 -14.50 -12.71
N MET A 83 -5.14 -13.89 -13.07
CA MET A 83 -5.21 -12.75 -13.98
C MET A 83 -4.99 -11.39 -13.29
N GLY A 84 -4.72 -11.36 -11.96
CA GLY A 84 -4.28 -10.17 -11.24
C GLY A 84 -5.36 -9.14 -10.89
N PHE A 85 -6.64 -9.45 -11.12
CA PHE A 85 -7.78 -8.52 -10.96
C PHE A 85 -8.25 -8.27 -9.53
N THR A 86 -7.56 -8.79 -8.50
CA THR A 86 -8.24 -9.10 -7.23
C THR A 86 -8.09 -8.09 -6.10
N PHE A 87 -7.42 -6.94 -6.28
CA PHE A 87 -7.26 -5.98 -5.16
C PHE A 87 -7.51 -4.50 -5.51
N GLY A 88 -8.01 -4.19 -6.71
CA GLY A 88 -7.94 -2.83 -7.28
C GLY A 88 -8.77 -1.75 -6.59
N GLU A 89 -10.06 -1.98 -6.30
CA GLU A 89 -10.95 -0.89 -5.83
C GLU A 89 -11.57 -1.11 -4.44
N SER A 90 -11.88 -2.35 -4.05
CA SER A 90 -12.66 -2.61 -2.83
C SER A 90 -11.91 -2.34 -1.53
N PHE A 91 -10.62 -2.07 -1.58
CA PHE A 91 -9.79 -1.68 -0.44
C PHE A 91 -9.29 -0.22 -0.53
N MET A 92 -9.62 0.50 -1.60
CA MET A 92 -9.26 1.91 -1.77
C MET A 92 -10.28 2.79 -1.04
N THR A 93 -9.89 3.28 0.14
CA THR A 93 -10.77 4.10 0.98
C THR A 93 -10.82 5.57 0.57
N LYS A 94 -9.67 6.12 0.17
CA LYS A 94 -9.51 7.54 -0.17
C LYS A 94 -10.12 7.83 -1.54
N GLY A 95 -10.99 8.82 -1.63
CA GLY A 95 -11.64 9.22 -2.88
C GLY A 95 -12.78 8.29 -3.31
N PHE A 96 -13.20 7.34 -2.46
CA PHE A 96 -14.21 6.32 -2.78
C PHE A 96 -15.51 6.92 -3.35
N TYR A 97 -16.06 7.96 -2.71
CA TYR A 97 -17.33 8.58 -3.16
C TYR A 97 -17.21 9.31 -4.51
N THR A 98 -16.01 9.75 -4.86
CA THR A 98 -15.75 10.50 -6.10
C THR A 98 -15.41 9.53 -7.23
N ASN A 99 -14.41 8.67 -7.03
CA ASN A 99 -13.82 7.85 -8.09
C ASN A 99 -14.68 6.63 -8.40
N THR A 100 -15.17 5.92 -7.39
CA THR A 100 -15.89 4.65 -7.58
C THR A 100 -17.27 4.85 -8.23
N PHE A 101 -17.91 6.00 -8.06
CA PHE A 101 -19.22 6.29 -8.66
C PHE A 101 -19.17 7.21 -9.89
N LYS A 102 -17.97 7.68 -10.28
CA LYS A 102 -17.78 8.48 -11.48
C LYS A 102 -18.24 7.71 -12.72
N ILE A 103 -18.75 8.46 -13.69
CA ILE A 103 -19.09 7.97 -15.03
C ILE A 103 -18.45 8.89 -16.07
N GLU A 104 -17.75 8.33 -17.04
CA GLU A 104 -17.06 9.09 -18.08
C GLU A 104 -17.39 8.47 -19.44
N ASN A 105 -17.77 9.33 -20.38
CA ASN A 105 -17.90 8.92 -21.77
C ASN A 105 -16.49 8.70 -22.36
N PRO A 106 -16.32 7.74 -23.28
CA PRO A 106 -15.01 7.43 -23.84
C PRO A 106 -14.50 8.61 -24.66
N LYS A 107 -13.39 9.22 -24.25
CA LYS A 107 -12.80 10.33 -25.01
C LYS A 107 -12.33 9.87 -26.39
N LYS A 108 -12.13 10.80 -27.32
CA LYS A 108 -11.76 10.47 -28.71
C LYS A 108 -10.43 9.71 -28.73
N GLU A 109 -9.51 10.11 -27.87
CA GLU A 109 -8.18 9.52 -27.70
C GLU A 109 -8.28 8.08 -27.17
N GLU A 110 -9.17 7.82 -26.21
CA GLU A 110 -9.43 6.49 -25.67
C GLU A 110 -10.05 5.57 -26.73
N LEU A 111 -11.06 6.07 -27.44
CA LEU A 111 -11.68 5.32 -28.55
C LEU A 111 -10.67 5.01 -29.66
N SER A 112 -9.81 5.98 -29.99
CA SER A 112 -8.71 5.82 -30.95
C SER A 112 -7.73 4.74 -30.48
N ALA A 113 -7.37 4.75 -29.19
CA ALA A 113 -6.53 3.71 -28.60
C ALA A 113 -7.18 2.33 -28.68
N TYR A 114 -8.48 2.17 -28.41
CA TYR A 114 -9.18 0.89 -28.53
C TYR A 114 -9.21 0.32 -29.96
N LEU A 115 -9.26 1.17 -30.98
CA LEU A 115 -9.21 0.75 -32.39
C LEU A 115 -7.83 0.19 -32.77
N GLY A 116 -6.77 0.83 -32.28
CA GLY A 116 -5.37 0.42 -32.48
C GLY A 116 -4.87 -0.63 -31.49
N PHE A 117 -5.65 -0.94 -30.45
CA PHE A 117 -5.20 -1.69 -29.28
C PHE A 117 -4.69 -3.09 -29.65
N GLU A 118 -3.43 -3.35 -29.27
CA GLU A 118 -2.85 -4.68 -29.19
C GLU A 118 -2.71 -5.06 -27.72
N ASP A 119 -3.46 -6.07 -27.32
CA ASP A 119 -3.56 -6.44 -25.92
C ASP A 119 -2.27 -7.10 -25.42
N GLN A 120 -1.69 -6.55 -24.35
CA GLN A 120 -0.45 -7.06 -23.77
C GLN A 120 -0.60 -8.48 -23.21
N MET A 121 -1.79 -8.87 -22.73
CA MET A 121 -2.03 -10.22 -22.25
C MET A 121 -2.00 -11.21 -23.42
N ILE A 122 -2.65 -10.89 -24.54
CA ILE A 122 -2.57 -11.67 -25.79
C ILE A 122 -1.13 -11.78 -26.26
N ASN A 123 -0.39 -10.67 -26.29
CA ASN A 123 1.04 -10.70 -26.62
C ASN A 123 1.79 -11.64 -25.66
N SER A 124 1.63 -11.49 -24.34
CA SER A 124 2.33 -12.29 -23.33
C SER A 124 2.06 -13.80 -23.41
N ILE A 125 0.84 -14.17 -23.85
CA ILE A 125 0.39 -15.56 -23.98
C ILE A 125 0.88 -16.16 -25.30
N LEU A 126 0.63 -15.48 -26.43
CA LEU A 126 0.85 -16.04 -27.77
C LEU A 126 2.23 -15.74 -28.36
N TYR A 127 2.75 -14.53 -28.20
CA TYR A 127 3.85 -14.03 -29.04
C TYR A 127 5.11 -13.68 -28.23
N ARG A 128 4.95 -12.95 -27.11
CA ARG A 128 6.02 -12.37 -26.29
C ARG A 128 6.98 -11.51 -27.12
N SER A 129 6.43 -10.77 -28.08
CA SER A 129 7.18 -9.93 -28.99
C SER A 129 7.41 -8.53 -28.44
N ASP A 130 8.50 -7.91 -28.89
CA ASP A 130 8.83 -6.50 -28.66
C ASP A 130 8.59 -5.71 -29.96
N GLU A 131 7.69 -4.73 -29.91
CA GLU A 131 7.35 -3.88 -31.06
C GLU A 131 8.60 -3.22 -31.69
N SER A 132 9.60 -2.87 -30.88
CA SER A 132 10.83 -2.23 -31.36
C SER A 132 11.75 -3.17 -32.12
N SER A 133 11.60 -4.49 -31.91
CA SER A 133 12.51 -5.52 -32.41
C SER A 133 11.81 -6.60 -33.23
N GLN A 134 10.53 -6.44 -33.58
CA GLN A 134 9.69 -7.45 -34.22
C GLN A 134 10.32 -8.11 -35.47
N ASN A 135 11.05 -7.35 -36.31
CA ASN A 135 11.73 -7.89 -37.49
C ASN A 135 12.90 -8.85 -37.18
N PHE A 136 13.38 -8.85 -35.94
CA PHE A 136 14.45 -9.71 -35.42
C PHE A 136 13.92 -10.85 -34.54
N GLU A 137 12.60 -11.03 -34.53
CA GLU A 137 11.89 -12.02 -33.75
C GLU A 137 11.21 -13.04 -34.67
N GLU A 138 10.76 -14.13 -34.06
CA GLU A 138 9.94 -15.17 -34.67
C GLU A 138 8.49 -14.95 -34.25
N ASP A 139 7.55 -15.61 -34.91
CA ASP A 139 6.11 -15.38 -34.72
C ASP A 139 5.61 -15.76 -33.32
N THR A 140 6.38 -16.57 -32.59
CA THR A 140 6.09 -16.94 -31.21
C THR A 140 7.38 -17.27 -30.47
N TYR A 141 7.31 -17.46 -29.15
CA TYR A 141 8.43 -17.95 -28.35
C TYR A 141 8.49 -19.49 -28.37
N LEU A 142 9.67 -20.04 -28.12
CA LEU A 142 9.96 -21.45 -28.41
C LEU A 142 9.07 -22.44 -27.65
N ASP A 143 8.71 -22.17 -26.39
CA ASP A 143 7.82 -23.03 -25.61
C ASP A 143 6.42 -23.13 -26.27
N MET A 144 5.90 -22.01 -26.77
CA MET A 144 4.62 -21.96 -27.48
C MET A 144 4.70 -22.62 -28.85
N PHE A 145 5.83 -22.50 -29.57
CA PHE A 145 6.06 -23.25 -30.81
C PHE A 145 5.99 -24.78 -30.56
N ILE A 146 6.66 -25.29 -29.52
CA ILE A 146 6.63 -26.71 -29.15
C ILE A 146 5.20 -27.14 -28.78
N TYR A 147 4.49 -26.31 -28.02
CA TYR A 147 3.07 -26.53 -27.69
C TYR A 147 2.20 -26.62 -28.95
N GLN A 148 2.32 -25.65 -29.87
CA GLN A 148 1.58 -25.59 -31.13
C GLN A 148 1.85 -26.81 -32.00
N ALA A 149 3.12 -27.20 -32.16
CA ALA A 149 3.51 -28.42 -32.86
C ALA A 149 2.83 -29.66 -32.27
N GLY A 150 2.74 -29.76 -30.93
CA GLY A 150 2.00 -30.82 -30.26
C GLY A 150 0.51 -30.82 -30.64
N LYS A 151 -0.16 -29.68 -30.49
CA LYS A 151 -1.61 -29.56 -30.74
C LYS A 151 -1.99 -29.75 -32.21
N LYS A 152 -1.21 -29.18 -33.14
CA LYS A 152 -1.42 -29.26 -34.60
C LYS A 152 -1.30 -30.70 -35.12
N PHE A 153 -0.45 -31.51 -34.49
CA PHE A 153 -0.24 -32.93 -34.82
C PHE A 153 -0.94 -33.88 -33.86
N SER A 154 -1.87 -33.38 -33.04
CA SER A 154 -2.68 -34.18 -32.10
C SER A 154 -1.86 -35.03 -31.12
N LYS A 155 -0.68 -34.54 -30.74
CA LYS A 155 0.16 -35.11 -29.67
C LYS A 155 -0.35 -34.63 -28.32
N PRO A 156 -0.54 -35.51 -27.31
CA PRO A 156 -0.89 -35.08 -25.96
C PRO A 156 0.16 -34.13 -25.39
N VAL A 157 -0.29 -33.06 -24.73
CA VAL A 157 0.57 -32.10 -24.01
C VAL A 157 0.41 -32.35 -22.51
N ILE A 158 1.52 -32.40 -21.79
CA ILE A 158 1.55 -32.65 -20.34
C ILE A 158 2.32 -31.53 -19.64
N ALA A 159 1.73 -30.95 -18.60
CA ALA A 159 2.42 -30.04 -17.69
C ALA A 159 3.34 -30.81 -16.73
N LEU A 160 4.58 -30.35 -16.60
CA LEU A 160 5.58 -30.89 -15.68
C LEU A 160 5.48 -30.28 -14.28
N GLU A 161 4.88 -29.11 -14.15
CA GLU A 161 4.62 -28.41 -12.90
C GLU A 161 3.12 -28.20 -12.65
N ASP A 162 2.76 -28.02 -11.38
CA ASP A 162 1.46 -27.48 -11.00
C ASP A 162 1.50 -25.95 -11.03
N THR A 163 0.56 -25.31 -11.73
CA THR A 163 0.57 -23.85 -11.94
C THR A 163 0.47 -23.07 -10.63
N GLU A 164 -0.36 -23.52 -9.68
CA GLU A 164 -0.50 -22.84 -8.38
C GLU A 164 0.80 -22.97 -7.55
N GLU A 165 1.39 -24.16 -7.53
CA GLU A 165 2.66 -24.42 -6.84
C GLU A 165 3.82 -23.61 -7.45
N SER A 166 3.95 -23.63 -8.78
CA SER A 166 5.00 -22.91 -9.50
C SER A 166 4.89 -21.39 -9.26
N THR A 167 3.69 -20.82 -9.35
CA THR A 167 3.43 -19.41 -9.03
C THR A 167 3.83 -19.06 -7.59
N ALA A 168 3.51 -19.95 -6.63
CA ALA A 168 3.89 -19.74 -5.23
C ALA A 168 5.41 -19.80 -5.01
N LEU A 169 6.13 -20.69 -5.71
CA LEU A 169 7.58 -20.80 -5.64
C LEU A 169 8.28 -19.59 -6.28
N VAL A 170 7.79 -19.13 -7.43
CA VAL A 170 8.29 -17.91 -8.09
C VAL A 170 8.05 -16.69 -7.20
N GLY A 171 6.84 -16.57 -6.64
CA GLY A 171 6.50 -15.52 -5.67
C GLY A 171 7.41 -15.57 -4.46
N ARG A 172 7.73 -16.75 -3.91
CA ARG A 172 8.72 -16.89 -2.83
C ARG A 172 10.11 -16.45 -3.26
N ALA A 173 10.57 -16.84 -4.44
CA ALA A 173 11.92 -16.53 -4.91
C ALA A 173 12.18 -15.01 -4.96
N SER A 174 11.18 -14.21 -5.32
CA SER A 174 11.34 -12.76 -5.50
C SER A 174 11.69 -11.99 -4.22
N PHE A 175 11.36 -12.50 -3.03
CA PHE A 175 11.64 -11.80 -1.75
C PHE A 175 13.12 -11.65 -1.42
N ASN A 176 13.97 -12.54 -1.94
CA ASN A 176 15.41 -12.46 -1.71
C ASN A 176 16.12 -12.93 -2.99
N SER A 177 15.91 -12.18 -4.07
CA SER A 177 16.37 -12.55 -5.41
C SER A 177 17.88 -12.39 -5.54
N LEU A 178 18.37 -11.15 -5.45
CA LEU A 178 19.74 -10.78 -5.77
C LEU A 178 20.68 -10.84 -4.56
N LYS A 179 21.93 -11.22 -4.80
CA LYS A 179 23.00 -11.01 -3.82
C LYS A 179 23.31 -9.51 -3.73
N GLU A 180 23.71 -9.05 -2.55
CA GLU A 180 24.19 -7.66 -2.38
C GLU A 180 25.35 -7.31 -3.29
N LYS A 181 26.24 -8.28 -3.52
CA LYS A 181 27.33 -8.19 -4.47
C LYS A 181 27.33 -9.47 -5.29
N PRO A 182 27.14 -9.39 -6.62
CA PRO A 182 27.34 -10.54 -7.49
C PRO A 182 28.76 -11.11 -7.32
N ALA A 183 29.01 -12.34 -7.78
CA ALA A 183 30.36 -12.91 -7.74
C ALA A 183 31.37 -11.99 -8.46
N GLU A 184 32.62 -11.90 -7.96
CA GLU A 184 33.62 -10.95 -8.44
C GLU A 184 33.88 -11.07 -9.96
N TRP A 185 33.95 -12.30 -10.48
CA TRP A 185 34.12 -12.55 -11.91
C TRP A 185 32.94 -12.02 -12.74
N LEU A 186 31.72 -12.10 -12.20
CA LEU A 186 30.50 -11.65 -12.86
C LEU A 186 30.43 -10.13 -12.85
N GLN A 187 30.83 -9.47 -11.75
CA GLN A 187 30.96 -8.01 -11.70
C GLN A 187 31.93 -7.49 -12.78
N LYS A 188 33.10 -8.13 -12.94
CA LYS A 188 34.08 -7.76 -13.98
C LYS A 188 33.51 -7.93 -15.40
N LYS A 189 32.71 -8.97 -15.62
CA LYS A 189 32.01 -9.18 -16.89
C LYS A 189 30.89 -8.16 -17.13
N MET A 190 30.11 -7.84 -16.10
CA MET A 190 29.02 -6.86 -16.15
C MET A 190 29.52 -5.43 -16.43
N GLN A 191 30.77 -5.10 -16.05
CA GLN A 191 31.41 -3.83 -16.42
C GLN A 191 31.69 -3.72 -17.93
N GLN A 192 31.79 -4.84 -18.64
CA GLN A 192 32.11 -4.90 -20.07
C GLN A 192 30.88 -5.15 -20.93
N GLN A 193 29.84 -5.76 -20.36
CA GLN A 193 28.70 -6.28 -21.11
C GLN A 193 27.46 -6.34 -20.22
N GLU A 194 26.31 -5.93 -20.75
CA GLU A 194 25.04 -5.97 -20.02
C GLU A 194 24.64 -7.41 -19.60
N PRO A 195 24.05 -7.60 -18.40
CA PRO A 195 23.73 -8.94 -17.87
C PRO A 195 22.82 -9.77 -18.78
N LEU A 196 21.83 -9.13 -19.41
CA LEU A 196 20.93 -9.81 -20.34
C LEU A 196 21.67 -10.33 -21.58
N GLN A 197 22.66 -9.58 -22.07
CA GLN A 197 23.49 -9.99 -23.20
C GLN A 197 24.38 -11.17 -22.83
N LEU A 198 24.95 -11.18 -21.61
CA LEU A 198 25.70 -12.32 -21.09
C LEU A 198 24.87 -13.62 -21.07
N LEU A 199 23.62 -13.54 -20.61
CA LEU A 199 22.70 -14.68 -20.61
C LEU A 199 22.37 -15.15 -22.03
N GLN A 200 22.09 -14.22 -22.94
CA GLN A 200 21.83 -14.52 -24.35
C GLN A 200 23.03 -15.18 -25.03
N ASP A 201 24.25 -14.70 -24.76
CA ASP A 201 25.49 -15.26 -25.32
C ASP A 201 25.72 -16.69 -24.80
N ALA A 202 25.55 -16.92 -23.50
CA ALA A 202 25.64 -18.26 -22.91
C ALA A 202 24.63 -19.23 -23.55
N TYR A 203 23.39 -18.79 -23.79
CA TYR A 203 22.38 -19.58 -24.49
C TYR A 203 22.75 -19.82 -25.97
N ARG A 204 23.25 -18.79 -26.68
CA ARG A 204 23.67 -18.87 -28.10
C ARG A 204 24.79 -19.89 -28.31
N GLU A 205 25.71 -19.94 -27.36
CA GLU A 205 26.84 -20.87 -27.32
C GLU A 205 26.45 -22.25 -26.77
N ARG A 206 25.18 -22.42 -26.35
CA ARG A 206 24.63 -23.63 -25.72
C ARG A 206 25.35 -24.01 -24.43
N ASN A 207 26.00 -23.04 -23.80
CA ASN A 207 26.82 -23.22 -22.61
C ASN A 207 25.94 -23.12 -21.35
N ILE A 208 25.20 -24.19 -21.08
CA ILE A 208 24.31 -24.27 -19.91
C ILE A 208 25.07 -24.18 -18.58
N ASN A 209 26.37 -24.52 -18.55
CA ASN A 209 27.20 -24.38 -17.36
C ASN A 209 27.54 -22.92 -17.05
N LEU A 210 27.67 -22.07 -18.09
CA LEU A 210 27.82 -20.63 -17.90
C LEU A 210 26.51 -20.01 -17.40
N LEU A 211 25.34 -20.47 -17.86
CA LEU A 211 24.04 -20.06 -17.31
C LEU A 211 23.95 -20.36 -15.80
N ASP A 212 24.25 -21.60 -15.38
CA ASP A 212 24.30 -21.98 -13.95
C ASP A 212 25.29 -21.13 -13.15
N SER A 213 26.44 -20.80 -13.75
CA SER A 213 27.45 -19.96 -13.11
C SER A 213 26.95 -18.52 -12.93
N ILE A 214 26.32 -17.93 -13.95
CA ILE A 214 25.70 -16.60 -13.88
C ILE A 214 24.63 -16.59 -12.79
N ASP A 215 23.73 -17.58 -12.78
CA ASP A 215 22.66 -17.69 -11.79
C ASP A 215 23.21 -17.80 -10.36
N LYS A 216 24.20 -18.67 -10.14
CA LYS A 216 24.91 -18.78 -8.85
C LYS A 216 25.71 -17.55 -8.49
N GLY A 217 26.18 -16.79 -9.48
CA GLY A 217 26.92 -15.55 -9.28
C GLY A 217 26.02 -14.39 -8.88
N MET A 218 24.83 -14.31 -9.48
CA MET A 218 23.88 -13.21 -9.35
C MET A 218 22.92 -13.38 -8.18
N TYR A 219 22.33 -14.58 -8.04
CA TYR A 219 21.17 -14.80 -7.18
C TYR A 219 21.52 -15.48 -5.85
N THR A 220 20.69 -15.27 -4.84
CA THR A 220 20.90 -15.89 -3.52
C THR A 220 20.59 -17.39 -3.54
N PRO A 221 21.11 -18.18 -2.59
CA PRO A 221 20.71 -19.58 -2.42
C PRO A 221 19.20 -19.76 -2.20
N TYR A 222 18.54 -18.77 -1.57
CA TYR A 222 17.10 -18.79 -1.36
C TYR A 222 16.33 -18.64 -2.67
N TYR A 223 16.76 -17.73 -3.54
CA TYR A 223 16.20 -17.60 -4.90
C TYR A 223 16.36 -18.91 -5.68
N LEU A 224 17.58 -19.44 -5.77
CA LEU A 224 17.87 -20.66 -6.53
C LEU A 224 17.09 -21.88 -6.02
N GLN A 225 16.93 -21.99 -4.69
CA GLN A 225 16.15 -23.07 -4.09
C GLN A 225 14.68 -23.05 -4.53
N ASN A 226 14.06 -21.87 -4.60
CA ASN A 226 12.64 -21.72 -4.95
C ASN A 226 12.43 -21.64 -6.48
N MET A 227 13.24 -20.85 -7.19
CA MET A 227 13.12 -20.60 -8.63
C MET A 227 13.56 -21.79 -9.48
N LEU A 228 14.57 -22.56 -9.04
CA LEU A 228 15.15 -23.64 -9.83
C LEU A 228 15.06 -24.99 -9.12
N TYR A 229 15.70 -25.17 -7.96
CA TYR A 229 15.98 -26.53 -7.45
C TYR A 229 14.73 -27.31 -7.03
N THR A 230 13.76 -26.68 -6.38
CA THR A 230 12.50 -27.35 -6.00
C THR A 230 11.68 -27.70 -7.25
N ARG A 231 11.60 -26.75 -8.18
CA ARG A 231 10.96 -26.91 -9.49
C ARG A 231 11.59 -28.03 -10.33
N ASN A 232 12.92 -28.08 -10.42
CA ASN A 232 13.68 -29.14 -11.09
C ASN A 232 13.33 -30.53 -10.56
N ASN A 233 13.21 -30.68 -9.24
CA ASN A 233 12.86 -31.96 -8.63
C ASN A 233 11.44 -32.38 -9.00
N ASN A 234 10.47 -31.46 -8.93
CA ASN A 234 9.08 -31.72 -9.31
C ASN A 234 8.99 -32.13 -10.79
N MET A 235 9.63 -31.37 -11.68
CA MET A 235 9.68 -31.68 -13.11
C MET A 235 10.36 -33.03 -13.40
N ALA A 236 11.48 -33.35 -12.74
CA ALA A 236 12.18 -34.61 -12.95
C ALA A 236 11.36 -35.83 -12.47
N ILE A 237 10.56 -35.68 -11.40
CA ILE A 237 9.63 -36.73 -10.95
C ILE A 237 8.53 -36.95 -11.98
N LYS A 238 7.91 -35.87 -12.47
CA LYS A 238 6.84 -35.96 -13.47
C LYS A 238 7.35 -36.54 -14.78
N LEU A 239 8.51 -36.09 -15.24
CA LEU A 239 9.14 -36.56 -16.46
C LEU A 239 9.49 -38.05 -16.38
N ASP A 240 10.07 -38.53 -15.27
CA ASP A 240 10.36 -39.96 -15.03
C ASP A 240 9.11 -40.85 -15.13
N SER A 241 7.96 -40.36 -14.65
CA SER A 241 6.68 -41.07 -14.78
C SER A 241 6.21 -41.16 -16.24
N THR A 242 6.38 -40.07 -17.01
CA THR A 242 5.91 -39.97 -18.39
C THR A 242 6.79 -40.74 -19.37
N ILE A 243 8.12 -40.60 -19.29
CA ILE A 243 9.06 -41.23 -20.25
C ILE A 243 9.04 -42.76 -20.21
N LYS A 244 8.61 -43.37 -19.09
CA LYS A 244 8.42 -44.82 -18.99
C LYS A 244 7.25 -45.35 -19.84
N ARG A 245 6.31 -44.49 -20.22
CA ARG A 245 5.06 -44.88 -20.88
C ARG A 245 5.01 -44.51 -22.35
N SER A 246 5.72 -43.46 -22.74
CA SER A 246 5.62 -42.87 -24.07
C SER A 246 6.94 -42.23 -24.48
N LYS A 247 7.11 -42.03 -25.79
CA LYS A 247 8.23 -41.26 -26.30
C LYS A 247 7.96 -39.76 -26.17
N VAL A 248 8.69 -39.08 -25.28
CA VAL A 248 8.42 -37.68 -24.90
C VAL A 248 9.40 -36.72 -25.56
N PHE A 249 8.91 -35.57 -26.00
CA PHE A 249 9.71 -34.36 -26.22
C PHE A 249 9.40 -33.35 -25.11
N ALA A 250 10.37 -33.11 -24.22
CA ALA A 250 10.22 -32.18 -23.11
C ALA A 250 10.93 -30.84 -23.39
N GLY A 251 10.21 -29.73 -23.29
CA GLY A 251 10.77 -28.37 -23.33
C GLY A 251 10.68 -27.71 -21.95
N ILE A 252 11.82 -27.39 -21.34
CA ILE A 252 11.91 -26.64 -20.08
C ILE A 252 13.02 -25.60 -20.20
N GLY A 253 12.95 -24.52 -19.42
CA GLY A 253 13.92 -23.43 -19.46
C GLY A 253 15.35 -23.93 -19.27
N ALA A 254 16.29 -23.41 -20.06
CA ALA A 254 17.68 -23.89 -20.08
C ALA A 254 18.39 -23.79 -18.71
N ALA A 255 17.98 -22.84 -17.86
CA ALA A 255 18.47 -22.71 -16.48
C ALA A 255 18.13 -23.92 -15.58
N HIS A 256 17.13 -24.74 -15.94
CA HIS A 256 16.72 -25.93 -15.20
C HIS A 256 17.59 -27.16 -15.50
N LEU A 257 18.36 -27.15 -16.60
CA LEU A 257 19.16 -28.30 -17.06
C LEU A 257 20.46 -28.56 -16.27
N PRO A 258 21.33 -27.55 -16.02
CA PRO A 258 22.70 -27.76 -15.54
C PRO A 258 22.83 -27.97 -14.03
N GLY A 259 24.02 -28.42 -13.60
CA GLY A 259 24.39 -28.56 -12.19
C GLY A 259 23.88 -29.84 -11.51
N GLU A 260 24.35 -30.11 -10.29
CA GLU A 260 24.03 -31.35 -9.55
C GLU A 260 22.55 -31.51 -9.17
N ARG A 261 21.82 -30.38 -9.17
CA ARG A 261 20.38 -30.25 -8.93
C ARG A 261 19.60 -29.88 -10.21
N GLY A 262 20.25 -29.90 -11.36
CA GLY A 262 19.61 -29.75 -12.67
C GLY A 262 18.91 -31.03 -13.10
N VAL A 263 17.93 -30.90 -13.98
CA VAL A 263 17.09 -32.03 -14.45
C VAL A 263 17.93 -33.14 -15.09
N ILE A 264 19.02 -32.80 -15.80
CA ILE A 264 19.94 -33.79 -16.40
C ILE A 264 20.55 -34.69 -15.32
N ALA A 265 21.10 -34.08 -14.26
CA ALA A 265 21.72 -34.83 -13.16
C ALA A 265 20.69 -35.65 -12.38
N LEU A 266 19.47 -35.12 -12.20
CA LEU A 266 18.37 -35.80 -11.52
C LEU A 266 17.89 -37.03 -12.30
N LEU A 267 17.78 -36.96 -13.63
CA LEU A 267 17.43 -38.10 -14.48
C LEU A 267 18.54 -39.16 -14.48
N ARG A 268 19.82 -38.76 -14.54
CA ARG A 268 20.95 -39.70 -14.42
C ARG A 268 20.94 -40.43 -13.08
N LYS A 269 20.67 -39.73 -11.97
CA LYS A 269 20.50 -40.33 -10.63
C LYS A 269 19.35 -41.35 -10.57
N LYS A 270 18.32 -41.20 -11.42
CA LYS A 270 17.21 -42.15 -11.56
C LYS A 270 17.53 -43.36 -12.45
N GLY A 271 18.75 -43.46 -12.99
CA GLY A 271 19.22 -44.61 -13.77
C GLY A 271 19.15 -44.44 -15.29
N TYR A 272 18.74 -43.28 -15.80
CA TYR A 272 18.74 -43.00 -17.23
C TYR A 272 20.12 -42.62 -17.76
N THR A 273 20.40 -42.99 -19.00
CA THR A 273 21.48 -42.39 -19.78
C THR A 273 20.95 -41.12 -20.42
N VAL A 274 21.61 -39.98 -20.16
CA VAL A 274 21.23 -38.69 -20.74
C VAL A 274 22.40 -38.14 -21.54
N LYS A 275 22.28 -38.08 -22.87
CA LYS A 275 23.38 -37.76 -23.79
C LYS A 275 23.09 -36.49 -24.60
N ALA A 276 24.07 -35.60 -24.72
CA ALA A 276 23.95 -34.40 -25.54
C ALA A 276 23.77 -34.75 -27.03
N LEU A 277 22.85 -34.07 -27.71
CA LEU A 277 22.63 -34.17 -29.16
C LEU A 277 22.86 -32.81 -29.82
N THR A 278 23.61 -32.82 -30.92
CA THR A 278 23.85 -31.64 -31.77
C THR A 278 23.91 -32.10 -33.23
N SER A 279 23.37 -31.33 -34.16
CA SER A 279 23.59 -31.53 -35.59
C SER A 279 23.88 -30.21 -36.30
N LYS A 280 24.12 -30.24 -37.61
CA LYS A 280 24.10 -28.99 -38.39
C LYS A 280 22.64 -28.65 -38.71
N THR A 281 22.36 -27.38 -38.94
CA THR A 281 21.13 -26.94 -39.61
C THR A 281 21.31 -27.14 -41.11
N THR A 282 20.44 -27.92 -41.73
CA THR A 282 20.39 -28.14 -43.18
C THR A 282 18.97 -27.88 -43.70
N GLU A 283 18.77 -28.03 -45.01
CA GLU A 283 17.46 -27.93 -45.65
C GLU A 283 16.43 -28.87 -45.00
N LYS A 284 16.86 -30.03 -44.50
CA LYS A 284 15.97 -30.98 -43.81
C LYS A 284 15.29 -30.38 -42.58
N GLY A 285 16.04 -29.65 -41.75
CA GLY A 285 15.50 -28.97 -40.58
C GLY A 285 14.54 -27.84 -40.97
N THR A 286 14.90 -27.06 -42.00
CA THR A 286 14.04 -26.00 -42.55
C THR A 286 12.71 -26.55 -43.07
N THR A 287 12.73 -27.63 -43.86
CA THR A 287 11.50 -28.26 -44.36
C THR A 287 10.63 -28.80 -43.23
N LEU A 288 11.21 -29.39 -42.18
CA LEU A 288 10.43 -29.84 -41.02
C LEU A 288 9.83 -28.66 -40.23
N LYS A 289 10.56 -27.53 -40.11
CA LYS A 289 10.04 -26.29 -39.52
C LYS A 289 8.80 -25.83 -40.28
N GLU A 290 8.90 -25.70 -41.60
CA GLU A 290 7.79 -25.29 -42.48
C GLU A 290 6.58 -26.22 -42.31
N VAL A 291 6.78 -27.54 -42.24
CA VAL A 291 5.70 -28.50 -41.98
C VAL A 291 4.96 -28.23 -40.65
N PHE A 292 5.68 -27.84 -39.59
CA PHE A 292 5.05 -27.48 -38.32
C PHE A 292 4.31 -26.14 -38.37
N GLU A 293 4.86 -25.17 -39.10
CA GLU A 293 4.30 -23.82 -39.22
C GLU A 293 3.04 -23.80 -40.09
N GLU A 294 3.10 -24.42 -41.28
CA GLU A 294 2.00 -24.48 -42.25
C GLU A 294 0.85 -25.39 -41.80
N LYS A 295 1.09 -26.35 -40.91
CA LYS A 295 0.02 -27.22 -40.42
C LYS A 295 -1.00 -26.40 -39.64
N ILE A 296 -2.26 -26.44 -40.08
CA ILE A 296 -3.40 -25.87 -39.36
C ILE A 296 -4.14 -26.98 -38.65
N LYS A 297 -4.50 -26.73 -37.38
CA LYS A 297 -5.42 -27.57 -36.62
C LYS A 297 -6.85 -27.17 -36.95
N GLU A 298 -7.64 -28.13 -37.41
CA GLU A 298 -9.06 -27.90 -37.64
C GLU A 298 -9.80 -27.61 -36.33
N ASN A 299 -10.61 -26.56 -36.34
CA ASN A 299 -11.34 -26.07 -35.18
C ASN A 299 -12.77 -26.62 -35.15
N LYS A 300 -13.24 -26.94 -33.94
CA LYS A 300 -14.66 -27.18 -33.66
C LYS A 300 -15.25 -25.92 -33.05
N TYR A 301 -16.40 -25.48 -33.54
CA TYR A 301 -17.01 -24.24 -33.10
C TYR A 301 -18.21 -24.50 -32.20
N SER A 302 -18.36 -23.66 -31.17
CA SER A 302 -19.50 -23.67 -30.27
C SER A 302 -19.93 -22.25 -29.95
N TYR A 303 -21.24 -22.04 -29.76
CA TYR A 303 -21.75 -20.73 -29.38
C TYR A 303 -21.31 -20.38 -27.95
N GLN A 304 -20.66 -19.23 -27.83
CA GLN A 304 -20.32 -18.56 -26.60
C GLN A 304 -21.26 -17.36 -26.45
N THR A 305 -21.75 -17.12 -25.23
CA THR A 305 -22.66 -16.02 -24.91
C THR A 305 -22.11 -15.25 -23.72
N VAL A 306 -22.15 -13.92 -23.78
CA VAL A 306 -21.73 -13.04 -22.66
C VAL A 306 -22.77 -13.02 -21.53
N ASP A 307 -22.37 -12.60 -20.34
CA ASP A 307 -23.17 -12.62 -19.10
C ASP A 307 -24.61 -12.08 -19.24
N ASP A 308 -24.78 -10.92 -19.87
CA ASP A 308 -26.09 -10.27 -20.07
C ASP A 308 -26.84 -10.77 -21.32
N SER A 309 -26.26 -11.77 -22.00
CA SER A 309 -26.75 -12.33 -23.25
C SER A 309 -26.89 -11.31 -24.38
N LEU A 310 -26.18 -10.16 -24.34
CA LEU A 310 -26.28 -9.12 -25.37
C LEU A 310 -25.96 -9.66 -26.77
N PHE A 311 -24.93 -10.50 -26.88
CA PHE A 311 -24.60 -11.22 -28.11
C PHE A 311 -24.16 -12.65 -27.83
N SER A 312 -24.26 -13.47 -28.87
CA SER A 312 -23.65 -14.80 -28.95
C SER A 312 -22.82 -14.93 -30.23
N ILE A 313 -21.78 -15.74 -30.17
CA ILE A 313 -20.84 -15.93 -31.27
C ILE A 313 -20.27 -17.35 -31.26
N SER A 314 -20.09 -17.93 -32.45
CA SER A 314 -19.51 -19.26 -32.62
C SER A 314 -17.99 -19.19 -32.64
N LEU A 315 -17.34 -19.70 -31.59
CA LEU A 315 -15.89 -19.63 -31.39
C LEU A 315 -15.27 -21.02 -31.19
N PRO A 316 -13.98 -21.19 -31.53
CA PRO A 316 -13.27 -22.45 -31.32
C PRO A 316 -12.95 -22.73 -29.85
N ASN A 317 -12.81 -21.68 -29.04
CA ASN A 317 -12.47 -21.75 -27.63
C ASN A 317 -13.44 -20.89 -26.81
N LYS A 318 -13.37 -21.01 -25.48
CA LYS A 318 -14.15 -20.21 -24.55
C LYS A 318 -13.84 -18.71 -24.72
N LEU A 319 -14.85 -17.87 -24.51
CA LEU A 319 -14.70 -16.42 -24.46
C LEU A 319 -14.52 -15.99 -22.99
N TYR A 320 -13.33 -15.52 -22.65
CA TYR A 320 -12.94 -15.14 -21.28
C TYR A 320 -13.09 -13.63 -21.09
N PRO A 321 -13.85 -13.16 -20.09
CA PRO A 321 -13.76 -11.77 -19.64
C PRO A 321 -12.45 -11.58 -18.87
N ILE A 322 -11.59 -10.70 -19.35
CA ILE A 322 -10.24 -10.50 -18.78
C ILE A 322 -9.99 -9.09 -18.29
N ALA A 323 -10.92 -8.14 -18.42
CA ALA A 323 -10.83 -6.84 -17.77
C ALA A 323 -12.23 -6.26 -17.56
N GLU A 324 -12.46 -5.66 -16.39
CA GLU A 324 -13.73 -5.04 -16.01
C GLU A 324 -13.43 -3.70 -15.32
N PHE A 325 -13.23 -2.66 -16.12
CA PHE A 325 -12.99 -1.28 -15.66
C PHE A 325 -14.17 -0.39 -16.08
N SER A 326 -13.92 0.76 -16.71
CA SER A 326 -14.97 1.53 -17.39
C SER A 326 -15.54 0.78 -18.60
N ASN A 327 -14.75 -0.10 -19.23
CA ASN A 327 -15.12 -0.99 -20.32
C ASN A 327 -14.92 -2.46 -19.91
N THR A 328 -15.52 -3.38 -20.69
CA THR A 328 -15.31 -4.82 -20.53
C THR A 328 -14.57 -5.39 -21.73
N PHE A 329 -13.49 -6.14 -21.48
CA PHE A 329 -12.70 -6.78 -22.52
C PHE A 329 -12.78 -8.30 -22.43
N TYR A 330 -13.03 -8.93 -23.59
CA TYR A 330 -13.11 -10.37 -23.73
C TYR A 330 -12.04 -10.88 -24.70
N ILE A 331 -11.47 -12.05 -24.42
CA ILE A 331 -10.54 -12.74 -25.30
C ILE A 331 -10.91 -14.21 -25.49
N SER A 332 -10.63 -14.73 -26.67
CA SER A 332 -10.70 -16.15 -27.00
C SER A 332 -9.50 -16.52 -27.86
N PRO A 333 -8.36 -16.90 -27.24
CA PRO A 333 -7.18 -17.27 -27.99
C PRO A 333 -7.34 -18.67 -28.60
N ASP A 334 -6.89 -18.84 -29.84
CA ASP A 334 -6.60 -20.13 -30.45
C ASP A 334 -5.09 -20.36 -30.42
N LEU A 335 -4.64 -20.83 -29.26
CA LEU A 335 -3.22 -21.07 -28.97
C LEU A 335 -2.58 -22.04 -29.96
N ALA A 336 -3.34 -23.01 -30.50
CA ALA A 336 -2.81 -24.03 -31.39
C ALA A 336 -2.48 -23.48 -32.79
N ASN A 337 -3.29 -22.55 -33.28
CA ASN A 337 -3.10 -21.93 -34.61
C ASN A 337 -2.45 -20.55 -34.54
N GLY A 338 -2.11 -20.04 -33.35
CA GLY A 338 -1.50 -18.71 -33.21
C GLY A 338 -2.44 -17.58 -33.65
N SER A 339 -3.74 -17.71 -33.34
CA SER A 339 -4.74 -16.67 -33.62
C SER A 339 -5.56 -16.34 -32.38
N PHE A 340 -6.32 -15.27 -32.42
CA PHE A 340 -7.16 -14.84 -31.31
C PHE A 340 -8.39 -14.08 -31.80
N PHE A 341 -9.42 -14.08 -30.97
CA PHE A 341 -10.60 -13.25 -31.09
C PHE A 341 -10.78 -12.40 -29.83
N THR A 342 -11.16 -11.13 -29.99
CA THR A 342 -11.42 -10.23 -28.86
C THR A 342 -12.70 -9.41 -29.04
N VAL A 343 -13.25 -8.95 -27.91
CA VAL A 343 -14.38 -8.02 -27.87
C VAL A 343 -14.11 -6.92 -26.86
N ASN A 344 -14.13 -5.66 -27.30
CA ASN A 344 -14.19 -4.50 -26.40
C ASN A 344 -15.63 -3.97 -26.34
N ARG A 345 -16.21 -3.87 -25.15
CA ARG A 345 -17.51 -3.23 -24.89
C ARG A 345 -17.30 -1.93 -24.13
N ILE A 346 -17.59 -0.80 -24.77
CA ILE A 346 -17.28 0.54 -24.26
C ILE A 346 -18.61 1.26 -24.00
N PRO A 347 -19.02 1.49 -22.75
CA PRO A 347 -20.27 2.19 -22.45
C PRO A 347 -20.20 3.67 -22.84
N THR A 348 -21.30 4.24 -23.33
CA THR A 348 -21.32 5.60 -23.89
C THR A 348 -22.10 6.62 -23.07
N TYR A 349 -22.60 6.25 -21.87
CA TYR A 349 -23.43 7.00 -20.89
C TYR A 349 -24.23 8.21 -21.45
N SER A 350 -24.70 8.11 -22.69
CA SER A 350 -25.13 9.25 -23.50
C SER A 350 -26.46 9.85 -23.04
N PHE A 351 -27.15 9.12 -22.16
CA PHE A 351 -28.37 9.54 -21.47
C PHE A 351 -28.11 10.37 -20.21
N LEU A 352 -26.87 10.40 -19.72
CA LEU A 352 -26.44 11.20 -18.58
C LEU A 352 -25.51 12.34 -18.99
N LYS A 353 -24.56 12.05 -19.89
CA LYS A 353 -23.52 12.96 -20.37
C LYS A 353 -23.60 13.15 -21.88
N LYS A 354 -23.45 14.38 -22.38
CA LYS A 354 -23.59 14.74 -23.81
C LYS A 354 -22.26 15.05 -24.51
N ASP A 355 -21.17 15.11 -23.74
CA ASP A 355 -19.80 15.14 -24.23
C ASP A 355 -19.40 13.79 -24.83
N ALA A 356 -18.53 13.80 -25.85
CA ALA A 356 -17.92 12.59 -26.41
C ALA A 356 -18.91 11.45 -26.79
N VAL A 357 -20.01 11.80 -27.48
CA VAL A 357 -20.95 10.82 -28.06
C VAL A 357 -20.63 10.61 -29.54
N TYR A 358 -20.58 9.36 -30.00
CA TYR A 358 -20.16 9.01 -31.37
C TYR A 358 -21.26 8.31 -32.15
N THR A 359 -21.41 8.71 -33.41
CA THR A 359 -22.14 7.93 -34.43
C THR A 359 -21.20 6.94 -35.12
N ILE A 360 -21.76 6.02 -35.92
CA ILE A 360 -20.92 5.12 -36.71
C ILE A 360 -20.09 5.89 -37.75
N GLU A 361 -20.60 7.01 -38.28
CA GLU A 361 -19.87 7.92 -39.16
C GLU A 361 -18.69 8.60 -38.46
N ASP A 362 -18.81 8.91 -37.17
CA ASP A 362 -17.69 9.48 -36.42
C ASP A 362 -16.59 8.46 -36.20
N ILE A 363 -16.94 7.21 -35.90
CA ILE A 363 -15.99 6.09 -35.83
C ILE A 363 -15.31 5.88 -37.19
N ASP A 364 -16.05 5.93 -38.30
CA ASP A 364 -15.50 5.75 -39.65
C ASP A 364 -14.34 6.73 -39.95
N LYS A 365 -14.47 7.98 -39.51
CA LYS A 365 -13.42 9.01 -39.67
C LYS A 365 -12.15 8.67 -38.88
N LEU A 366 -12.25 7.94 -37.77
CA LEU A 366 -11.10 7.54 -36.94
C LEU A 366 -10.36 6.33 -37.51
N LEU A 367 -11.00 5.51 -38.36
CA LEU A 367 -10.44 4.22 -38.78
C LEU A 367 -9.13 4.38 -39.57
N PHE A 368 -9.01 5.42 -40.40
CA PHE A 368 -7.82 5.62 -41.24
C PHE A 368 -6.55 5.85 -40.40
N GLU A 369 -6.68 6.59 -39.29
CA GLU A 369 -5.55 6.93 -38.42
C GLU A 369 -5.26 5.82 -37.39
N ASN A 370 -6.26 5.01 -37.03
CA ASN A 370 -6.19 4.14 -35.86
C ASN A 370 -6.29 2.63 -36.14
N ILE A 371 -6.61 2.19 -37.36
CA ILE A 371 -6.51 0.78 -37.72
C ILE A 371 -5.06 0.47 -38.15
N PRO A 372 -4.36 -0.48 -37.50
CA PRO A 372 -2.98 -0.79 -37.83
C PRO A 372 -2.81 -1.29 -39.28
N GLY A 373 -1.73 -0.88 -39.94
CA GLY A 373 -1.40 -1.33 -41.30
C GLY A 373 -2.31 -0.76 -42.39
N LYS A 374 -2.47 -1.51 -43.48
CA LYS A 374 -3.26 -1.11 -44.66
C LYS A 374 -4.67 -1.67 -44.56
N ILE A 375 -5.69 -0.81 -44.54
CA ILE A 375 -7.08 -1.23 -44.73
C ILE A 375 -7.26 -1.78 -46.16
N VAL A 376 -7.63 -3.05 -46.27
CA VAL A 376 -7.84 -3.75 -47.56
C VAL A 376 -9.31 -3.79 -47.97
N ALA A 377 -10.24 -3.78 -47.01
CA ALA A 377 -11.67 -3.68 -47.27
C ALA A 377 -12.35 -2.96 -46.11
N LYS A 378 -13.38 -2.16 -46.42
CA LYS A 378 -14.22 -1.45 -45.46
C LYS A 378 -15.66 -1.41 -45.97
N ASN A 379 -16.59 -2.02 -45.24
CA ASN A 379 -18.00 -2.11 -45.64
C ASN A 379 -18.93 -1.68 -44.49
N LYS A 380 -19.93 -0.86 -44.78
CA LYS A 380 -21.02 -0.62 -43.82
C LYS A 380 -21.87 -1.87 -43.69
N ILE A 381 -22.24 -2.22 -42.46
CA ILE A 381 -23.06 -3.39 -42.14
C ILE A 381 -24.16 -2.99 -41.14
N VAL A 382 -25.26 -3.74 -41.14
CA VAL A 382 -26.32 -3.59 -40.14
C VAL A 382 -26.64 -4.97 -39.60
N ARG A 383 -26.68 -5.11 -38.27
CA ARG A 383 -27.11 -6.36 -37.61
C ARG A 383 -28.11 -6.05 -36.52
N ASN A 384 -29.31 -6.64 -36.60
CA ASN A 384 -30.37 -6.49 -35.61
C ASN A 384 -30.70 -5.01 -35.28
N GLY A 385 -30.70 -4.16 -36.31
CA GLY A 385 -30.95 -2.72 -36.18
C GLY A 385 -29.78 -1.86 -35.72
N PHE A 386 -28.63 -2.45 -35.37
CA PHE A 386 -27.41 -1.69 -35.05
C PHE A 386 -26.56 -1.45 -36.29
N GLU A 387 -26.17 -0.19 -36.49
CA GLU A 387 -25.24 0.20 -37.53
C GLU A 387 -23.80 -0.18 -37.15
N GLY A 388 -23.04 -0.62 -38.14
CA GLY A 388 -21.66 -1.04 -37.94
C GLY A 388 -20.79 -0.95 -39.18
N ILE A 389 -19.50 -1.23 -39.01
CA ILE A 389 -18.49 -1.27 -40.08
C ILE A 389 -17.68 -2.55 -39.97
N ASP A 390 -17.55 -3.30 -41.07
CA ASP A 390 -16.61 -4.41 -41.23
C ASP A 390 -15.32 -3.90 -41.88
N VAL A 391 -14.19 -4.10 -41.22
CA VAL A 391 -12.87 -3.68 -41.69
C VAL A 391 -11.97 -4.89 -41.79
N LYS A 392 -11.31 -5.09 -42.93
CA LYS A 392 -10.20 -6.02 -43.09
C LYS A 392 -8.93 -5.21 -43.31
N ASN A 393 -7.85 -5.53 -42.61
CA ASN A 393 -6.57 -4.84 -42.73
C ASN A 393 -5.39 -5.83 -42.81
N LEU A 394 -4.28 -5.34 -43.36
CA LEU A 394 -3.01 -6.05 -43.56
C LEU A 394 -1.90 -5.27 -42.85
N LEU A 395 -1.29 -5.89 -41.86
CA LEU A 395 -0.18 -5.33 -41.10
C LEU A 395 1.11 -5.27 -41.93
N LYS A 396 2.10 -4.49 -41.48
CA LYS A 396 3.40 -4.37 -42.15
C LYS A 396 4.21 -5.68 -42.17
N ASN A 397 3.97 -6.55 -41.19
CA ASN A 397 4.58 -7.88 -41.10
C ASN A 397 3.88 -8.93 -42.00
N GLY A 398 2.83 -8.56 -42.74
CA GLY A 398 2.10 -9.45 -43.64
C GLY A 398 0.91 -10.17 -43.00
N GLU A 399 0.66 -9.97 -41.70
CA GLU A 399 -0.47 -10.59 -41.00
C GLU A 399 -1.78 -9.87 -41.28
N HIS A 400 -2.87 -10.63 -41.31
CA HIS A 400 -4.20 -10.10 -41.53
C HIS A 400 -4.99 -9.95 -40.23
N GLN A 401 -5.78 -8.88 -40.17
CA GLN A 401 -6.73 -8.65 -39.09
C GLN A 401 -8.12 -8.35 -39.67
N ARG A 402 -9.15 -8.54 -38.85
CA ARG A 402 -10.54 -8.17 -39.18
C ARG A 402 -11.24 -7.60 -37.97
N TYR A 403 -12.04 -6.57 -38.21
CA TYR A 403 -12.84 -5.88 -37.23
C TYR A 403 -14.31 -5.86 -37.66
N GLN A 404 -15.23 -5.97 -36.71
CA GLN A 404 -16.60 -5.48 -36.85
C GLN A 404 -16.90 -4.57 -35.67
N ILE A 405 -17.28 -3.33 -35.97
CA ILE A 405 -17.55 -2.31 -34.96
C ILE A 405 -19.02 -1.95 -35.04
N PHE A 406 -19.73 -1.96 -33.92
CA PHE A 406 -21.15 -1.61 -33.83
C PHE A 406 -21.40 -0.52 -32.79
N VAL A 407 -22.35 0.36 -33.07
CA VAL A 407 -22.84 1.35 -32.10
C VAL A 407 -24.24 0.95 -31.65
N THR A 408 -24.39 0.69 -30.36
CA THR A 408 -25.68 0.44 -29.69
C THR A 408 -26.09 1.69 -28.89
N PRO A 409 -27.33 1.78 -28.40
CA PRO A 409 -27.75 2.91 -27.56
C PRO A 409 -26.93 3.07 -26.26
N LEU A 410 -26.37 1.99 -25.72
CA LEU A 410 -25.67 2.00 -24.43
C LEU A 410 -24.14 1.89 -24.57
N GLU A 411 -23.64 1.34 -25.68
CA GLU A 411 -22.24 0.91 -25.82
C GLU A 411 -21.76 0.94 -27.28
N ILE A 412 -20.46 1.16 -27.47
CA ILE A 412 -19.71 0.83 -28.69
C ILE A 412 -19.09 -0.56 -28.50
N ILE A 413 -19.23 -1.44 -29.49
CA ILE A 413 -18.73 -2.82 -29.43
C ILE A 413 -17.74 -3.04 -30.58
N ILE A 414 -16.51 -3.42 -30.26
CA ILE A 414 -15.45 -3.70 -31.23
C ILE A 414 -15.10 -5.18 -31.15
N PHE A 415 -15.48 -5.95 -32.18
CA PHE A 415 -15.02 -7.32 -32.38
C PHE A 415 -13.75 -7.29 -33.22
N LYS A 416 -12.68 -7.97 -32.78
CA LYS A 416 -11.40 -8.04 -33.50
C LYS A 416 -10.92 -9.49 -33.59
N MET A 417 -10.39 -9.88 -34.74
CA MET A 417 -9.66 -11.13 -34.93
C MET A 417 -8.28 -10.83 -35.49
N GLY A 418 -7.26 -11.44 -34.90
CA GLY A 418 -5.88 -11.41 -35.39
C GLY A 418 -5.29 -12.81 -35.40
N GLY A 419 -4.24 -13.01 -36.19
CA GLY A 419 -3.53 -14.28 -36.26
C GLY A 419 -2.51 -14.30 -37.38
N HIS A 420 -1.65 -15.30 -37.34
CA HIS A 420 -0.51 -15.38 -38.23
C HIS A 420 -0.89 -15.68 -39.70
N GLY A 421 -0.13 -15.11 -40.63
CA GLY A 421 -0.26 -15.32 -42.07
C GLY A 421 -1.68 -15.10 -42.60
N THR A 422 -2.17 -16.06 -43.40
CA THR A 422 -3.49 -15.97 -44.04
C THR A 422 -4.64 -16.53 -43.18
N PHE A 423 -4.39 -16.94 -41.94
CA PHE A 423 -5.40 -17.62 -41.11
C PHE A 423 -6.69 -16.79 -40.97
N VAL A 424 -6.57 -15.50 -40.68
CA VAL A 424 -7.73 -14.60 -40.52
C VAL A 424 -8.54 -14.50 -41.80
N THR A 425 -7.89 -14.46 -42.97
CA THR A 425 -8.60 -14.39 -44.26
C THR A 425 -9.41 -15.66 -44.55
N GLN A 426 -8.95 -16.82 -44.08
CA GLN A 426 -9.58 -18.11 -44.33
C GLN A 426 -10.74 -18.40 -43.34
N TYR A 427 -10.59 -18.01 -42.07
CA TYR A 427 -11.51 -18.46 -41.01
C TYR A 427 -12.39 -17.36 -40.40
N SER A 428 -12.11 -16.08 -40.65
CA SER A 428 -12.87 -14.98 -40.02
C SER A 428 -14.34 -14.94 -40.44
N ASP A 429 -14.69 -15.31 -41.68
CA ASP A 429 -16.08 -15.28 -42.15
C ASP A 429 -16.97 -16.24 -41.31
N THR A 430 -16.47 -17.41 -40.93
CA THR A 430 -17.17 -18.37 -40.06
C THR A 430 -17.51 -17.76 -38.70
N ILE A 431 -16.56 -17.03 -38.11
CA ILE A 431 -16.72 -16.42 -36.78
C ILE A 431 -17.61 -15.18 -36.85
N PHE A 432 -17.26 -14.20 -37.69
CA PHE A 432 -17.99 -12.92 -37.74
C PHE A 432 -19.40 -13.05 -38.29
N ASN A 433 -19.66 -13.97 -39.23
CA ASN A 433 -21.03 -14.18 -39.72
C ASN A 433 -21.95 -14.83 -38.67
N SER A 434 -21.38 -15.50 -37.67
CA SER A 434 -22.12 -16.13 -36.58
C SER A 434 -22.57 -15.19 -35.47
N ILE A 435 -22.14 -13.92 -35.48
CA ILE A 435 -22.51 -12.93 -34.46
C ILE A 435 -24.02 -12.70 -34.49
N ARG A 436 -24.66 -12.94 -33.35
CA ARG A 436 -26.09 -12.75 -33.12
C ARG A 436 -26.32 -11.85 -31.92
N PHE A 437 -26.94 -10.70 -32.13
CA PHE A 437 -27.41 -9.83 -31.05
C PHE A 437 -28.76 -10.28 -30.53
N LYS A 438 -29.01 -10.04 -29.25
CA LYS A 438 -30.31 -10.23 -28.59
C LYS A 438 -31.37 -9.31 -29.19
N GLU A 439 -32.59 -9.83 -29.39
CA GLU A 439 -33.71 -9.04 -29.88
C GLU A 439 -34.07 -7.90 -28.92
N MET A 440 -34.24 -6.70 -29.49
CA MET A 440 -34.59 -5.51 -28.73
C MET A 440 -36.10 -5.45 -28.54
N ASN A 441 -36.58 -5.47 -27.28
CA ASN A 441 -37.99 -5.28 -26.97
C ASN A 441 -38.16 -4.29 -25.81
N ASN A 442 -39.36 -3.72 -25.65
CA ASN A 442 -39.61 -2.72 -24.60
C ASN A 442 -40.41 -3.34 -23.45
N THR A 443 -39.93 -4.47 -22.92
CA THR A 443 -40.54 -5.13 -21.75
C THR A 443 -39.65 -4.96 -20.53
N LEU A 444 -40.26 -4.83 -19.36
CA LEU A 444 -39.54 -4.77 -18.10
C LEU A 444 -39.25 -6.19 -17.61
N LYS A 445 -38.05 -6.40 -17.07
CA LYS A 445 -37.59 -7.67 -16.52
C LYS A 445 -36.92 -7.45 -15.17
N MET A 446 -37.15 -8.36 -14.24
CA MET A 446 -36.36 -8.42 -13.02
C MET A 446 -34.96 -8.93 -13.35
N VAL A 447 -33.95 -8.16 -12.96
CA VAL A 447 -32.52 -8.48 -13.15
C VAL A 447 -31.87 -8.64 -11.78
N HIS A 448 -31.01 -9.65 -11.66
CA HIS A 448 -30.28 -10.01 -10.45
C HIS A 448 -28.89 -10.55 -10.83
N SER A 449 -27.97 -10.57 -9.87
CA SER A 449 -26.68 -11.26 -10.04
C SER A 449 -26.87 -12.77 -9.94
N ILE A 450 -25.84 -13.57 -10.24
CA ILE A 450 -25.91 -15.03 -10.03
C ILE A 450 -26.11 -15.40 -8.55
N TYR A 451 -25.77 -14.51 -7.63
CA TYR A 451 -25.85 -14.74 -6.19
C TYR A 451 -27.23 -14.42 -5.62
N ASP A 452 -28.18 -13.93 -6.42
CA ASP A 452 -29.49 -13.46 -5.96
C ASP A 452 -29.40 -12.49 -4.76
N ASP A 453 -28.31 -11.72 -4.64
CA ASP A 453 -28.03 -10.81 -3.52
C ASP A 453 -28.85 -9.51 -3.59
N PHE A 454 -29.24 -9.11 -4.80
CA PHE A 454 -30.21 -8.06 -5.07
C PHE A 454 -31.04 -8.38 -6.31
N GLU A 455 -32.17 -7.70 -6.45
CA GLU A 455 -32.96 -7.67 -7.69
C GLU A 455 -33.48 -6.26 -7.97
N VAL A 456 -33.61 -5.92 -9.25
CA VAL A 456 -34.13 -4.63 -9.72
C VAL A 456 -34.82 -4.78 -11.07
N GLU A 457 -35.88 -4.00 -11.32
CA GLU A 457 -36.58 -4.03 -12.60
C GLU A 457 -35.89 -3.14 -13.65
N MET A 458 -35.42 -3.74 -14.74
CA MET A 458 -34.76 -3.06 -15.86
C MET A 458 -35.52 -3.29 -17.17
N PRO A 459 -35.44 -2.37 -18.15
CA PRO A 459 -35.86 -2.68 -19.51
C PRO A 459 -35.04 -3.87 -20.03
N SER A 460 -35.64 -4.73 -20.83
CA SER A 460 -34.99 -5.93 -21.37
C SER A 460 -33.74 -5.63 -22.21
N ASN A 461 -33.65 -4.41 -22.76
CA ASN A 461 -32.50 -3.80 -23.40
C ASN A 461 -31.55 -3.21 -22.34
N TYR A 462 -30.95 -4.09 -21.54
CA TYR A 462 -29.96 -3.72 -20.53
C TYR A 462 -28.58 -4.30 -20.87
N ALA A 463 -27.55 -3.65 -20.34
CA ALA A 463 -26.21 -4.18 -20.22
C ALA A 463 -25.91 -4.52 -18.76
N PHE A 464 -25.35 -5.71 -18.52
CA PHE A 464 -24.91 -6.17 -17.20
C PHE A 464 -23.69 -7.09 -17.37
N THR A 465 -22.54 -6.48 -17.62
CA THR A 465 -21.33 -7.18 -18.04
C THR A 465 -20.77 -8.11 -16.97
N ASN A 466 -20.92 -7.77 -15.68
CA ASN A 466 -20.43 -8.56 -14.55
C ASN A 466 -21.55 -9.10 -13.64
N THR A 467 -22.05 -10.30 -13.93
CA THR A 467 -23.10 -10.95 -13.13
C THR A 467 -22.57 -11.82 -11.99
N SER A 468 -21.30 -12.23 -12.06
CA SER A 468 -20.76 -13.34 -11.27
C SER A 468 -19.35 -13.15 -10.73
N ARG A 469 -18.54 -12.29 -11.33
CA ARG A 469 -17.15 -12.09 -10.95
C ARG A 469 -17.05 -11.07 -9.80
N SER A 470 -15.88 -11.03 -9.17
CA SER A 470 -15.51 -9.96 -8.23
C SER A 470 -15.41 -8.62 -8.94
N GLY A 471 -15.41 -7.51 -8.18
CA GLY A 471 -15.40 -6.14 -8.69
C GLY A 471 -16.79 -5.49 -8.69
N ASN A 472 -16.86 -4.28 -9.23
CA ASN A 472 -18.11 -3.54 -9.30
C ASN A 472 -19.12 -4.21 -10.23
N ARG A 473 -20.41 -4.01 -9.93
CA ARG A 473 -21.51 -4.46 -10.78
C ARG A 473 -22.29 -3.25 -11.25
N PHE A 474 -22.32 -3.07 -12.57
CA PHE A 474 -23.05 -1.98 -13.19
C PHE A 474 -24.09 -2.53 -14.15
N ILE A 475 -25.33 -2.08 -13.98
CA ILE A 475 -26.46 -2.39 -14.83
C ILE A 475 -26.95 -1.07 -15.40
N GLN A 476 -27.13 -0.99 -16.72
CA GLN A 476 -27.78 0.14 -17.36
C GLN A 476 -28.77 -0.35 -18.40
N GLY A 477 -29.84 0.40 -18.62
CA GLY A 477 -30.88 0.02 -19.56
C GLY A 477 -31.65 1.22 -20.08
N VAL A 478 -32.12 1.11 -21.32
CA VAL A 478 -32.93 2.15 -21.96
C VAL A 478 -34.26 1.59 -22.45
N ASP A 479 -35.33 2.33 -22.16
CA ASP A 479 -36.62 2.20 -22.84
C ASP A 479 -36.74 3.29 -23.90
N SER A 480 -36.51 2.92 -25.16
CA SER A 480 -36.54 3.85 -26.28
C SER A 480 -37.93 4.42 -26.57
N LYS A 481 -39.02 3.75 -26.13
CA LYS A 481 -40.39 4.23 -26.33
C LYS A 481 -40.70 5.44 -25.45
N ASN A 482 -40.26 5.38 -24.19
CA ASN A 482 -40.52 6.43 -23.20
C ASN A 482 -39.33 7.38 -23.01
N ASN A 483 -38.22 7.15 -23.74
CA ASN A 483 -36.96 7.87 -23.57
C ASN A 483 -36.45 7.84 -22.11
N THR A 484 -36.66 6.71 -21.45
CA THR A 484 -36.27 6.49 -20.05
C THR A 484 -34.94 5.74 -19.99
N TYR A 485 -34.02 6.21 -19.17
CA TYR A 485 -32.75 5.54 -18.88
C TYR A 485 -32.68 5.18 -17.40
N ARG A 486 -32.30 3.93 -17.09
CA ARG A 486 -32.18 3.38 -15.74
C ARG A 486 -30.79 2.82 -15.54
N PHE A 487 -30.24 2.95 -14.33
CA PHE A 487 -29.00 2.28 -13.96
C PHE A 487 -28.93 1.91 -12.48
N LEU A 488 -28.14 0.88 -12.19
CA LEU A 488 -27.74 0.47 -10.85
C LEU A 488 -26.23 0.22 -10.84
N LYS A 489 -25.52 0.85 -9.92
CA LYS A 489 -24.12 0.54 -9.59
C LYS A 489 -24.05 -0.03 -8.19
N LYS A 490 -23.54 -1.26 -8.06
CA LYS A 490 -23.12 -1.87 -6.79
C LYS A 490 -21.59 -1.81 -6.71
N ALA A 491 -21.09 -1.19 -5.66
CA ALA A 491 -19.67 -1.15 -5.31
C ALA A 491 -19.47 -1.67 -3.89
N THR A 492 -18.32 -2.27 -3.61
CA THR A 492 -18.00 -2.86 -2.30
C THR A 492 -16.78 -2.16 -1.71
N LEU A 493 -16.82 -1.81 -0.42
CA LEU A 493 -15.68 -1.21 0.31
C LEU A 493 -15.42 -1.94 1.63
N HIS A 494 -14.20 -2.49 1.75
CA HIS A 494 -13.68 -3.11 2.95
C HIS A 494 -12.74 -2.15 3.68
N ASP A 495 -13.30 -1.38 4.61
CA ASP A 495 -12.53 -0.52 5.51
C ASP A 495 -12.59 -1.08 6.93
N PHE A 496 -11.46 -1.66 7.38
CA PHE A 496 -11.32 -2.24 8.71
C PHE A 496 -10.77 -1.25 9.75
N ASN A 497 -10.52 0.00 9.36
CA ASN A 497 -9.87 1.01 10.20
C ASN A 497 -10.75 2.20 10.51
N TYR A 498 -11.86 2.38 9.79
CA TYR A 498 -12.78 3.48 9.97
C TYR A 498 -14.22 3.06 9.61
N ILE A 499 -15.21 3.59 10.34
CA ILE A 499 -16.64 3.51 10.03
C ILE A 499 -17.11 4.95 9.83
N GLU A 500 -17.87 5.19 8.79
CA GLU A 500 -18.34 6.53 8.42
C GLU A 500 -19.85 6.64 8.67
N GLU A 501 -20.34 7.86 8.86
CA GLU A 501 -21.75 8.14 9.11
C GLU A 501 -22.61 7.88 7.86
N ASP A 502 -23.64 7.04 7.99
CA ASP A 502 -24.48 6.61 6.86
C ASP A 502 -25.14 7.81 6.15
N THR A 503 -25.59 8.83 6.91
CA THR A 503 -26.22 10.04 6.35
C THR A 503 -25.25 10.82 5.47
N PHE A 504 -23.97 10.87 5.86
CA PHE A 504 -22.93 11.54 5.11
C PHE A 504 -22.56 10.73 3.87
N GLU A 505 -22.28 9.43 3.99
CA GLU A 505 -21.87 8.60 2.86
C GLU A 505 -22.92 8.58 1.74
N LEU A 506 -24.18 8.33 2.10
CA LEU A 506 -25.28 8.26 1.14
C LEU A 506 -25.47 9.57 0.37
N LYS A 507 -25.36 10.70 1.08
CA LYS A 507 -25.45 12.03 0.48
C LYS A 507 -24.22 12.37 -0.35
N GLN A 508 -23.03 12.01 0.13
CA GLN A 508 -21.77 12.36 -0.53
C GLN A 508 -21.63 11.67 -1.88
N ILE A 509 -22.07 10.40 -2.00
CA ILE A 509 -22.14 9.68 -3.29
C ILE A 509 -23.00 10.45 -4.29
N GLN A 510 -24.23 10.81 -3.90
CA GLN A 510 -25.15 11.55 -4.78
C GLN A 510 -24.62 12.95 -5.09
N HIS A 511 -24.02 13.62 -4.11
CA HIS A 511 -23.45 14.95 -4.27
C HIS A 511 -22.32 14.96 -5.30
N ARG A 512 -21.36 14.03 -5.19
CA ARG A 512 -20.27 13.89 -6.16
C ARG A 512 -20.78 13.50 -7.54
N PHE A 513 -21.76 12.60 -7.60
CA PHE A 513 -22.38 12.21 -8.88
C PHE A 513 -23.09 13.39 -9.57
N TYR A 514 -23.84 14.21 -8.83
CA TYR A 514 -24.44 15.42 -9.39
C TYR A 514 -23.40 16.48 -9.75
N GLN A 515 -22.35 16.64 -8.94
CA GLN A 515 -21.27 17.58 -9.22
C GLN A 515 -20.52 17.23 -10.53
N ASP A 516 -20.26 15.94 -10.76
CA ASP A 516 -19.66 15.43 -12.01
C ASP A 516 -20.58 15.57 -13.25
N LEU A 517 -21.89 15.69 -13.04
CA LEU A 517 -22.88 15.98 -14.08
C LEU A 517 -23.22 17.48 -14.19
N GLU A 518 -22.58 18.35 -13.40
CA GLU A 518 -22.90 19.78 -13.30
C GLU A 518 -24.36 20.08 -12.88
N LEU A 519 -24.97 19.17 -12.12
CA LEU A 519 -26.35 19.25 -11.67
C LEU A 519 -26.47 19.71 -10.21
N LYS A 520 -27.59 20.39 -9.90
CA LYS A 520 -27.96 20.74 -8.53
C LYS A 520 -29.03 19.79 -7.99
N GLY A 521 -28.61 18.89 -7.11
CA GLY A 521 -29.49 17.92 -6.46
C GLY A 521 -30.36 18.51 -5.35
N VAL A 522 -31.63 18.09 -5.31
CA VAL A 522 -32.55 18.29 -4.19
C VAL A 522 -32.72 16.97 -3.46
N TYR A 523 -32.36 16.94 -2.18
CA TYR A 523 -32.35 15.74 -1.34
C TYR A 523 -33.64 15.61 -0.54
N LYS A 524 -34.18 14.40 -0.45
CA LYS A 524 -35.29 14.07 0.47
C LYS A 524 -34.75 13.78 1.87
N GLU A 525 -35.67 13.60 2.81
CA GLU A 525 -35.32 13.11 4.14
C GLU A 525 -34.68 11.72 4.06
N PHE A 526 -33.73 11.50 4.96
CA PHE A 526 -33.03 10.25 5.10
C PHE A 526 -33.96 9.16 5.63
N ASN A 527 -33.86 7.95 5.08
CA ASN A 527 -34.65 6.81 5.52
C ASN A 527 -33.73 5.61 5.81
N HIS A 528 -33.37 5.46 7.09
CA HIS A 528 -32.56 4.37 7.66
C HIS A 528 -31.19 4.16 7.03
N ASN A 529 -31.09 3.40 5.94
CA ASN A 529 -29.84 3.14 5.23
C ASN A 529 -29.96 3.56 3.76
N SER A 530 -30.90 4.45 3.45
CA SER A 530 -31.18 4.94 2.09
C SER A 530 -31.44 6.44 2.04
N LEU A 531 -31.10 7.04 0.90
CA LEU A 531 -31.38 8.44 0.58
C LEU A 531 -31.89 8.55 -0.85
N LYS A 532 -32.89 9.40 -1.08
CA LYS A 532 -33.42 9.70 -2.43
C LYS A 532 -33.22 11.18 -2.76
N SER A 533 -32.97 11.48 -4.02
CA SER A 533 -32.82 12.85 -4.52
C SER A 533 -33.33 12.99 -5.96
N SER A 534 -33.39 14.24 -6.43
CA SER A 534 -33.64 14.53 -7.83
C SER A 534 -32.92 15.80 -8.28
N ALA A 535 -32.52 15.86 -9.54
CA ALA A 535 -32.03 17.07 -10.20
C ALA A 535 -32.73 17.24 -11.56
N VAL A 536 -32.93 18.48 -11.98
CA VAL A 536 -33.44 18.81 -13.33
C VAL A 536 -32.30 18.65 -14.32
N THR A 537 -32.48 17.79 -15.33
CA THR A 537 -31.49 17.60 -16.40
C THR A 537 -31.83 18.40 -17.65
N ASP A 538 -33.13 18.60 -17.90
CA ASP A 538 -33.63 19.44 -18.98
C ASP A 538 -34.88 20.17 -18.51
N SER A 539 -34.75 21.50 -18.39
CA SER A 539 -35.83 22.38 -17.96
C SER A 539 -36.94 22.51 -19.00
N LEU A 540 -36.66 22.33 -20.29
CA LEU A 540 -37.63 22.47 -21.39
C LEU A 540 -38.52 21.24 -21.49
N SER A 541 -37.93 20.04 -21.43
CA SER A 541 -38.68 18.79 -21.46
C SER A 541 -39.25 18.38 -20.10
N GLY A 542 -38.85 19.07 -19.02
CA GLY A 542 -39.18 18.69 -17.64
C GLY A 542 -38.50 17.40 -17.17
N LYS A 543 -37.48 16.91 -17.88
CA LYS A 543 -36.80 15.66 -17.56
C LYS A 543 -35.93 15.82 -16.32
N LYS A 544 -36.00 14.83 -15.44
CA LYS A 544 -35.27 14.81 -14.18
C LYS A 544 -34.49 13.52 -14.03
N LEU A 545 -33.30 13.65 -13.43
CA LEU A 545 -32.53 12.53 -12.92
C LEU A 545 -32.89 12.32 -11.45
N HIS A 546 -33.55 11.22 -11.16
CA HIS A 546 -33.82 10.77 -9.81
C HIS A 546 -32.73 9.78 -9.39
N LEU A 547 -32.20 9.94 -8.17
CA LEU A 547 -31.22 9.01 -7.60
C LEU A 547 -31.73 8.40 -6.30
N MET A 548 -31.26 7.19 -6.02
CA MET A 548 -31.37 6.54 -4.73
C MET A 548 -30.03 5.90 -4.37
N THR A 549 -29.50 6.21 -3.19
CA THR A 549 -28.36 5.48 -2.61
C THR A 549 -28.84 4.59 -1.48
N LYS A 550 -28.22 3.42 -1.33
CA LYS A 550 -28.48 2.48 -0.22
C LYS A 550 -27.20 1.76 0.20
N ILE A 551 -27.05 1.50 1.50
CA ILE A 551 -25.89 0.79 2.07
C ILE A 551 -26.36 -0.49 2.78
N LYS A 552 -25.58 -1.57 2.65
CA LYS A 552 -25.75 -2.81 3.42
C LYS A 552 -24.39 -3.45 3.67
N GLY A 553 -23.89 -3.37 4.90
CA GLY A 553 -22.56 -3.89 5.27
C GLY A 553 -21.45 -3.20 4.47
N GLU A 554 -20.67 -3.97 3.72
CA GLU A 554 -19.64 -3.49 2.80
C GLU A 554 -20.16 -2.97 1.45
N ASP A 555 -21.42 -3.23 1.10
CA ASP A 555 -21.98 -2.93 -0.21
C ASP A 555 -22.71 -1.57 -0.25
N TYR A 556 -22.44 -0.82 -1.32
CA TYR A 556 -23.02 0.47 -1.65
C TYR A 556 -23.73 0.39 -3.00
N TYR A 557 -24.97 0.87 -3.04
CA TYR A 557 -25.82 0.87 -4.22
C TYR A 557 -26.14 2.31 -4.60
N LEU A 558 -25.90 2.67 -5.86
CA LEU A 558 -26.39 3.90 -6.50
C LEU A 558 -27.32 3.51 -7.63
N LEU A 559 -28.60 3.82 -7.47
CA LEU A 559 -29.62 3.66 -8.50
C LEU A 559 -29.96 5.02 -9.08
N GLY A 560 -30.21 5.07 -10.39
CA GLY A 560 -30.69 6.29 -11.03
C GLY A 560 -31.64 6.02 -12.17
N ILE A 561 -32.55 6.96 -12.37
CA ILE A 561 -33.51 6.96 -13.48
C ILE A 561 -33.69 8.38 -14.01
N SER A 562 -33.51 8.53 -15.33
CA SER A 562 -33.73 9.78 -16.06
C SER A 562 -35.04 9.66 -16.83
N THR A 563 -36.07 10.36 -16.37
CA THR A 563 -37.45 10.28 -16.88
C THR A 563 -38.19 11.61 -16.71
N THR A 564 -39.29 11.78 -17.43
CA THR A 564 -40.26 12.87 -17.23
C THR A 564 -41.35 12.49 -16.23
N ASP A 565 -41.51 11.20 -15.91
CA ASP A 565 -42.54 10.69 -15.00
C ASP A 565 -41.96 10.33 -13.62
N THR A 566 -42.38 11.08 -12.60
CA THR A 566 -41.94 10.85 -11.21
C THR A 566 -42.53 9.56 -10.62
N GLU A 567 -43.68 9.08 -11.10
CA GLU A 567 -44.24 7.79 -10.64
C GLU A 567 -43.42 6.61 -11.18
N GLU A 568 -42.93 6.69 -12.41
CA GLU A 568 -41.98 5.71 -12.96
C GLU A 568 -40.71 5.61 -12.10
N ALA A 569 -40.18 6.76 -11.66
CA ALA A 569 -39.03 6.79 -10.76
C ALA A 569 -39.30 6.14 -9.40
N LYS A 570 -40.50 6.34 -8.84
CA LYS A 570 -40.92 5.67 -7.61
C LYS A 570 -41.06 4.16 -7.81
N ALA A 571 -41.67 3.73 -8.91
CA ALA A 571 -41.83 2.31 -9.25
C ALA A 571 -40.47 1.61 -9.38
N TYR A 572 -39.52 2.22 -10.09
CA TYR A 572 -38.16 1.69 -10.23
C TYR A 572 -37.47 1.51 -8.87
N PHE A 573 -37.47 2.53 -8.02
CA PHE A 573 -36.86 2.43 -6.69
C PHE A 573 -37.57 1.43 -5.76
N ASN A 574 -38.88 1.24 -5.91
CA ASN A 574 -39.63 0.25 -5.14
C ASN A 574 -39.41 -1.19 -5.65
N SER A 575 -38.97 -1.38 -6.90
CA SER A 575 -38.60 -2.68 -7.43
C SER A 575 -37.28 -3.23 -6.84
N PHE A 576 -36.43 -2.34 -6.31
CA PHE A 576 -35.13 -2.73 -5.78
C PHE A 576 -35.23 -3.42 -4.42
N THR A 577 -34.84 -4.68 -4.38
CA THR A 577 -34.86 -5.50 -3.15
C THR A 577 -33.51 -6.15 -2.90
N LEU A 578 -33.04 -6.06 -1.65
CA LEU A 578 -31.84 -6.77 -1.18
C LEU A 578 -32.24 -8.11 -0.56
N LYS A 579 -31.51 -9.17 -0.92
CA LYS A 579 -31.76 -10.54 -0.47
C LYS A 579 -30.52 -11.10 0.23
N ALA A 580 -30.62 -12.32 0.76
CA ALA A 580 -29.46 -13.04 1.28
C ALA A 580 -28.76 -13.74 0.10
N PRO A 581 -27.43 -13.60 -0.04
CA PRO A 581 -26.70 -14.18 -1.16
C PRO A 581 -26.75 -15.72 -1.13
N LYS A 582 -26.89 -16.31 -2.31
CA LYS A 582 -26.80 -17.75 -2.59
C LYS A 582 -25.46 -18.04 -3.23
N TYR A 583 -24.65 -18.87 -2.58
CA TYR A 583 -23.34 -19.29 -3.08
C TYR A 583 -23.46 -20.58 -3.87
N HIS A 584 -22.80 -20.64 -5.02
CA HIS A 584 -22.75 -21.84 -5.86
C HIS A 584 -21.49 -22.67 -5.60
N GLU A 585 -20.49 -22.07 -4.96
CA GLU A 585 -19.26 -22.72 -4.55
C GLU A 585 -19.47 -23.66 -3.36
N THR A 586 -18.73 -24.77 -3.36
CA THR A 586 -18.79 -25.74 -2.26
C THR A 586 -17.97 -25.26 -1.08
N TYR A 587 -18.60 -25.19 0.10
CA TYR A 587 -17.90 -24.93 1.36
C TYR A 587 -17.17 -26.20 1.79
N SER A 588 -15.87 -26.10 2.00
CA SER A 588 -15.03 -27.24 2.38
C SER A 588 -14.05 -26.85 3.49
N MET A 589 -13.50 -27.86 4.18
CA MET A 589 -12.44 -27.63 5.16
C MET A 589 -11.19 -27.09 4.45
N VAL A 590 -10.85 -25.85 4.77
CA VAL A 590 -9.63 -25.19 4.33
C VAL A 590 -8.56 -25.38 5.40
N LYS A 591 -7.40 -25.94 5.02
CA LYS A 591 -6.20 -25.99 5.85
C LYS A 591 -5.16 -25.01 5.32
N ASP A 592 -4.99 -23.89 6.00
CA ASP A 592 -4.01 -22.89 5.67
C ASP A 592 -2.66 -23.20 6.32
N THR A 593 -1.67 -23.51 5.49
CA THR A 593 -0.31 -23.82 5.95
C THR A 593 0.61 -22.60 5.99
N ALA A 594 0.21 -21.47 5.40
CA ALA A 594 0.98 -20.23 5.39
C ALA A 594 0.79 -19.42 6.67
N LEU A 595 -0.44 -19.42 7.18
CA LEU A 595 -0.89 -18.77 8.41
C LEU A 595 -1.18 -19.77 9.55
N PHE A 596 -1.14 -21.08 9.30
CA PHE A 596 -1.25 -22.13 10.34
C PHE A 596 -2.63 -22.23 11.02
N PHE A 597 -3.71 -22.32 10.25
CA PHE A 597 -5.05 -22.58 10.78
C PHE A 597 -5.89 -23.49 9.87
N THR A 598 -7.05 -23.93 10.37
CA THR A 598 -8.12 -24.56 9.58
C THR A 598 -9.42 -23.78 9.73
N THR A 599 -10.26 -23.75 8.70
CA THR A 599 -11.63 -23.20 8.75
C THR A 599 -12.52 -23.85 7.68
N ILE A 600 -13.79 -23.44 7.56
CA ILE A 600 -14.68 -23.81 6.46
C ILE A 600 -14.91 -22.59 5.57
N ALA A 601 -14.61 -22.71 4.28
CA ALA A 601 -14.80 -21.61 3.33
C ALA A 601 -14.99 -22.14 1.88
N PRO A 602 -15.58 -21.33 0.97
CA PRO A 602 -15.65 -21.62 -0.46
C PRO A 602 -14.39 -21.19 -1.24
N VAL A 603 -13.38 -20.65 -0.56
CA VAL A 603 -12.16 -20.09 -1.17
C VAL A 603 -10.93 -20.91 -0.77
N LYS A 604 -9.96 -21.02 -1.68
CA LYS A 604 -8.69 -21.72 -1.41
C LYS A 604 -7.77 -20.87 -0.53
N PRO A 605 -6.93 -21.48 0.32
CA PRO A 605 -5.94 -20.74 1.09
C PRO A 605 -4.76 -20.31 0.20
N PRO A 606 -4.14 -19.14 0.46
CA PRO A 606 -2.91 -18.78 -0.21
C PRO A 606 -1.80 -19.80 0.08
N LYS A 607 -1.05 -20.19 -0.96
CA LYS A 607 0.10 -21.12 -0.82
C LYS A 607 1.25 -20.50 -0.02
N PHE A 608 1.29 -19.17 0.08
CA PHE A 608 2.32 -18.44 0.79
C PHE A 608 1.82 -17.05 1.22
N VAL A 609 2.29 -16.59 2.38
CA VAL A 609 2.04 -15.24 2.90
C VAL A 609 3.34 -14.67 3.43
N VAL A 610 3.67 -13.46 2.99
CA VAL A 610 4.89 -12.73 3.35
C VAL A 610 4.88 -12.41 4.84
N ASN A 611 6.03 -12.60 5.50
CA ASN A 611 6.23 -12.11 6.85
C ASN A 611 6.71 -10.66 6.83
N SER A 612 6.38 -9.89 7.87
CA SER A 612 6.75 -8.46 7.99
C SER A 612 8.27 -8.19 7.96
N ASN A 613 9.10 -9.22 8.15
CA ASN A 613 10.56 -9.12 8.17
C ASN A 613 11.21 -9.42 6.80
N GLY A 614 10.41 -9.88 5.82
CA GLY A 614 10.90 -10.50 4.58
C GLY A 614 11.57 -9.56 3.59
N TYR A 615 11.49 -8.24 3.77
CA TYR A 615 12.04 -7.26 2.83
C TYR A 615 13.41 -6.70 3.23
N THR A 616 13.83 -6.82 4.49
CA THR A 616 14.96 -6.01 5.00
C THR A 616 15.96 -6.75 5.89
N LYS A 617 15.65 -7.96 6.38
CA LYS A 617 16.53 -8.67 7.33
C LYS A 617 17.12 -9.95 6.75
N LYS A 618 18.46 -9.97 6.65
CA LYS A 618 19.26 -11.12 6.18
C LYS A 618 19.18 -12.36 7.07
N ASP A 619 18.84 -12.21 8.34
CA ASP A 619 18.77 -13.30 9.31
C ASP A 619 17.55 -13.14 10.22
N ILE A 620 16.40 -13.69 9.80
CA ILE A 620 15.23 -13.78 10.69
C ILE A 620 15.51 -14.92 11.68
N LYS A 621 15.69 -14.58 12.95
CA LYS A 621 15.92 -15.60 13.99
C LYS A 621 14.57 -16.21 14.41
N PRO A 622 14.53 -17.51 14.79
CA PRO A 622 13.27 -18.16 15.18
C PRO A 622 12.51 -17.44 16.30
N TYR A 623 13.24 -16.78 17.21
CA TYR A 623 12.67 -16.04 18.33
C TYR A 623 12.09 -14.67 17.96
N ASP A 624 12.37 -14.14 16.75
CA ASP A 624 11.93 -12.82 16.34
C ASP A 624 10.40 -12.75 16.19
N ALA A 625 9.85 -11.59 16.49
CA ALA A 625 8.44 -11.29 16.18
C ALA A 625 8.26 -11.08 14.68
N TYR A 626 7.13 -11.50 14.14
CA TYR A 626 6.70 -11.16 12.79
C TYR A 626 5.18 -11.13 12.70
N SER A 627 4.67 -10.40 11.72
CA SER A 627 3.27 -10.51 11.31
C SER A 627 3.15 -11.06 9.89
N LYS A 628 2.06 -11.75 9.62
CA LYS A 628 1.63 -12.18 8.28
C LYS A 628 0.16 -11.79 8.14
N ARG A 629 -0.23 -11.23 6.99
CA ARG A 629 -1.62 -10.83 6.74
C ARG A 629 -2.01 -11.19 5.32
N THR A 630 -3.22 -11.70 5.16
CA THR A 630 -3.82 -11.97 3.84
C THR A 630 -5.33 -11.71 3.89
N VAL A 631 -5.94 -11.65 2.70
CA VAL A 631 -7.38 -11.52 2.50
C VAL A 631 -7.92 -12.84 1.93
N TYR A 632 -9.06 -13.29 2.43
CA TYR A 632 -9.87 -14.36 1.84
C TYR A 632 -11.13 -13.69 1.28
N GLN A 633 -11.22 -13.58 -0.04
CA GLN A 633 -12.33 -12.91 -0.71
C GLN A 633 -13.05 -13.89 -1.63
N ASN A 634 -14.39 -13.91 -1.56
CA ASN A 634 -15.20 -14.70 -2.48
C ASN A 634 -15.54 -13.89 -3.75
N LYS A 635 -16.10 -14.55 -4.77
CA LYS A 635 -16.49 -13.90 -6.03
C LYS A 635 -17.65 -12.91 -5.90
N ASN A 636 -18.37 -12.90 -4.77
CA ASN A 636 -19.39 -11.89 -4.47
C ASN A 636 -18.81 -10.63 -3.78
N ASN A 637 -17.48 -10.49 -3.74
CA ASN A 637 -16.68 -9.45 -3.08
C ASN A 637 -16.59 -9.52 -1.56
N GLU A 638 -17.27 -10.43 -0.86
CA GLU A 638 -17.15 -10.47 0.59
C GLU A 638 -15.73 -10.89 0.99
N ALA A 639 -15.15 -10.18 1.95
CA ALA A 639 -13.75 -10.32 2.30
C ALA A 639 -13.54 -10.45 3.81
N ILE A 640 -12.66 -11.38 4.18
CA ILE A 640 -12.18 -11.58 5.55
C ILE A 640 -10.68 -11.38 5.55
N THR A 641 -10.18 -10.45 6.36
CA THR A 641 -8.74 -10.36 6.62
C THR A 641 -8.36 -11.26 7.77
N VAL A 642 -7.28 -12.02 7.59
CA VAL A 642 -6.65 -12.81 8.65
C VAL A 642 -5.22 -12.32 8.84
N GLN A 643 -4.90 -11.91 10.06
CA GLN A 643 -3.57 -11.53 10.47
C GLN A 643 -3.05 -12.47 11.57
N LEU A 644 -1.90 -13.09 11.33
CA LEU A 644 -1.14 -13.80 12.34
C LEU A 644 -0.02 -12.89 12.85
N ASN A 645 0.01 -12.63 14.15
CA ASN A 645 1.12 -12.00 14.85
C ASN A 645 1.86 -13.04 15.69
N LYS A 646 3.07 -13.43 15.26
CA LYS A 646 4.00 -14.18 16.11
C LYS A 646 4.71 -13.20 17.03
N SER A 647 4.55 -13.39 18.33
CA SER A 647 5.28 -12.63 19.35
C SER A 647 6.76 -13.00 19.41
N HIS A 648 7.57 -12.08 19.93
CA HIS A 648 8.94 -12.40 20.33
C HIS A 648 8.91 -13.46 21.43
N ASP A 649 9.85 -14.40 21.43
CA ASP A 649 9.83 -15.54 22.36
C ASP A 649 9.90 -15.11 23.83
N PHE A 650 10.48 -13.95 24.14
CA PHE A 650 10.51 -13.32 25.47
C PHE A 650 9.31 -12.41 25.80
N LEU A 651 8.32 -12.23 24.92
CA LEU A 651 7.13 -11.45 25.26
C LEU A 651 6.37 -12.10 26.42
N MET A 652 6.06 -11.28 27.43
CA MET A 652 5.34 -11.68 28.63
C MET A 652 4.16 -10.73 28.90
N PHE A 653 3.05 -11.32 29.33
CA PHE A 653 1.91 -10.65 29.94
C PHE A 653 1.56 -11.35 31.25
N THR A 654 1.07 -10.57 32.23
CA THR A 654 0.70 -11.08 33.56
C THR A 654 -0.55 -11.97 33.54
N SER A 655 -1.47 -11.72 32.60
CA SER A 655 -2.72 -12.48 32.48
C SER A 655 -3.32 -12.34 31.08
N ILE A 656 -4.25 -13.24 30.74
CA ILE A 656 -5.04 -13.13 29.51
C ILE A 656 -5.87 -11.84 29.46
N ASP A 657 -6.37 -11.38 30.61
CA ASP A 657 -7.13 -10.12 30.70
C ASP A 657 -6.28 -8.91 30.33
N SER A 658 -4.98 -8.94 30.63
CA SER A 658 -4.04 -7.88 30.24
C SER A 658 -3.86 -7.83 28.72
N VAL A 659 -3.85 -9.00 28.05
CA VAL A 659 -3.81 -9.10 26.58
C VAL A 659 -5.08 -8.51 25.99
N TRP A 660 -6.26 -8.93 26.48
CA TRP A 660 -7.55 -8.45 25.98
C TRP A 660 -7.80 -6.97 26.27
N SER A 661 -7.38 -6.46 27.43
CA SER A 661 -7.41 -5.04 27.75
C SER A 661 -6.57 -4.21 26.77
N LEU A 662 -5.36 -4.68 26.43
CA LEU A 662 -4.53 -4.03 25.41
C LEU A 662 -5.23 -4.03 24.04
N ARG A 663 -5.83 -5.15 23.61
CA ARG A 663 -6.55 -5.23 22.33
C ARG A 663 -7.74 -4.26 22.31
N LYS A 664 -8.58 -4.25 23.35
CA LYS A 664 -9.71 -3.33 23.48
C LYS A 664 -9.25 -1.87 23.43
N LYS A 665 -8.18 -1.52 24.15
CA LYS A 665 -7.58 -0.18 24.11
C LYS A 665 -7.12 0.24 22.71
N LEU A 666 -6.54 -0.67 21.93
CA LEU A 666 -6.12 -0.39 20.56
C LEU A 666 -7.32 -0.09 19.64
N TYR A 667 -8.47 -0.76 19.82
CA TYR A 667 -9.68 -0.46 19.06
C TYR A 667 -10.35 0.84 19.51
N SER A 668 -10.43 1.10 20.82
CA SER A 668 -10.99 2.36 21.35
C SER A 668 -10.15 3.59 20.94
N TYR A 669 -8.83 3.45 20.81
CA TYR A 669 -7.99 4.54 20.29
C TYR A 669 -8.37 4.95 18.85
N LYS A 670 -8.91 4.01 18.06
CA LYS A 670 -9.47 4.26 16.73
C LYS A 670 -10.91 4.82 16.76
N ARG A 671 -11.40 5.23 17.94
CA ARG A 671 -12.73 5.84 18.17
C ARG A 671 -13.93 4.91 17.94
N PHE A 672 -13.72 3.60 17.91
CA PHE A 672 -14.82 2.63 17.79
C PHE A 672 -15.54 2.42 19.13
N ASN A 673 -16.86 2.23 19.04
CA ASN A 673 -17.65 1.65 20.13
C ASN A 673 -17.52 0.13 20.07
N ILE A 674 -17.27 -0.51 21.21
CA ILE A 674 -17.21 -1.97 21.31
C ILE A 674 -18.56 -2.48 21.76
N THR A 675 -19.17 -3.36 20.97
CA THR A 675 -20.42 -4.05 21.27
C THR A 675 -20.24 -5.57 21.13
N HIS A 676 -21.17 -6.35 21.70
CA HIS A 676 -21.18 -7.82 21.59
C HIS A 676 -19.84 -8.49 21.95
N GLU A 677 -19.26 -8.12 23.09
CA GLU A 677 -18.04 -8.74 23.61
C GLU A 677 -18.32 -10.18 24.08
N LYS A 678 -17.54 -11.14 23.57
CA LYS A 678 -17.54 -12.52 24.01
C LYS A 678 -16.11 -13.02 24.20
N ILE A 679 -15.79 -13.41 25.44
CA ILE A 679 -14.54 -14.09 25.77
C ILE A 679 -14.84 -15.58 25.95
N SER A 680 -14.02 -16.45 25.41
CA SER A 680 -14.15 -17.89 25.62
C SER A 680 -12.80 -18.59 25.68
N GLN A 681 -12.77 -19.71 26.40
CA GLN A 681 -11.62 -20.62 26.45
C GLN A 681 -11.98 -21.86 25.65
N ASN A 682 -11.16 -22.21 24.66
CA ASN A 682 -11.40 -23.42 23.87
C ASN A 682 -10.77 -24.65 24.57
N PRO A 683 -11.46 -25.81 24.59
CA PRO A 683 -10.90 -27.05 25.12
C PRO A 683 -9.57 -27.48 24.50
N LYS A 684 -9.27 -27.03 23.28
CA LYS A 684 -7.99 -27.25 22.58
C LYS A 684 -6.85 -26.32 23.00
N GLY A 685 -7.00 -25.58 24.12
CA GLY A 685 -5.91 -24.85 24.77
C GLY A 685 -5.61 -23.45 24.19
N TYR A 686 -6.60 -22.77 23.63
CA TYR A 686 -6.47 -21.38 23.16
C TYR A 686 -7.62 -20.50 23.66
N SER A 687 -7.36 -19.20 23.76
CA SER A 687 -8.32 -18.20 24.26
C SER A 687 -8.83 -17.33 23.11
N GLU A 688 -10.11 -16.97 23.14
CA GLU A 688 -10.75 -16.14 22.12
C GLU A 688 -11.36 -14.88 22.71
N LEU A 689 -11.28 -13.78 21.97
CA LEU A 689 -12.00 -12.54 22.20
C LEU A 689 -12.68 -12.11 20.90
N GLN A 690 -14.01 -12.20 20.87
CA GLN A 690 -14.83 -11.73 19.75
C GLN A 690 -15.54 -10.43 20.12
N LEU A 691 -15.50 -9.47 19.21
CA LEU A 691 -16.05 -8.12 19.37
C LEU A 691 -16.75 -7.67 18.08
N THR A 692 -17.74 -6.81 18.21
CA THR A 692 -18.28 -6.02 17.09
C THR A 692 -17.96 -4.55 17.32
N LEU A 693 -17.13 -3.97 16.46
CA LEU A 693 -16.84 -2.54 16.47
C LEU A 693 -17.92 -1.78 15.71
N THR A 694 -18.45 -0.70 16.27
CA THR A 694 -19.54 0.10 15.68
C THR A 694 -19.31 1.60 15.81
N ASP A 695 -20.09 2.38 15.07
CA ASP A 695 -20.31 3.82 15.28
C ASP A 695 -21.81 4.05 15.51
N THR A 696 -22.18 5.02 16.36
CA THR A 696 -23.59 5.31 16.67
C THR A 696 -24.40 5.84 15.49
N ALA A 697 -23.73 6.42 14.50
CA ALA A 697 -24.34 7.04 13.33
C ALA A 697 -24.23 6.16 12.06
N SER A 698 -23.91 4.87 12.22
CA SER A 698 -23.82 3.92 11.12
C SER A 698 -24.47 2.59 11.46
N THR A 699 -25.11 1.99 10.46
CA THR A 699 -25.59 0.61 10.50
C THR A 699 -24.46 -0.40 10.25
N ARG A 700 -23.26 0.05 9.86
CA ARG A 700 -22.10 -0.80 9.59
C ARG A 700 -21.32 -1.10 10.85
N GLY A 701 -20.71 -2.28 10.87
CA GLY A 701 -19.81 -2.71 11.94
C GLY A 701 -18.61 -3.46 11.38
N ILE A 702 -17.62 -3.67 12.24
CA ILE A 702 -16.47 -4.54 11.96
C ILE A 702 -16.51 -5.68 12.97
N LEU A 703 -16.77 -6.89 12.49
CA LEU A 703 -16.69 -8.10 13.30
C LEU A 703 -15.22 -8.50 13.44
N ILE A 704 -14.77 -8.63 14.68
CA ILE A 704 -13.39 -8.99 15.01
C ILE A 704 -13.38 -10.26 15.86
N LYS A 705 -12.52 -11.22 15.51
CA LYS A 705 -12.20 -12.38 16.36
C LYS A 705 -10.70 -12.45 16.58
N ASN A 706 -10.28 -12.24 17.83
CA ASN A 706 -8.91 -12.44 18.29
C ASN A 706 -8.77 -13.84 18.88
N ILE A 707 -7.71 -14.56 18.53
CA ILE A 707 -7.45 -15.92 19.02
C ILE A 707 -5.99 -16.02 19.43
N LEU A 708 -5.74 -16.30 20.71
CA LEU A 708 -4.40 -16.46 21.26
C LEU A 708 -4.12 -17.94 21.54
N LYS A 709 -3.08 -18.48 20.88
CA LYS A 709 -2.53 -19.82 21.15
C LYS A 709 -1.03 -19.71 21.36
N GLY A 710 -0.54 -19.95 22.59
CA GLY A 710 0.87 -19.73 22.93
C GLY A 710 1.28 -18.27 22.71
N GLY A 711 2.28 -18.03 21.85
CA GLY A 711 2.68 -16.67 21.44
C GLY A 711 2.21 -16.29 20.04
N ALA A 712 1.18 -16.96 19.52
CA ALA A 712 0.59 -16.67 18.22
C ALA A 712 -0.79 -16.04 18.44
N LEU A 713 -0.94 -14.79 18.01
CA LEU A 713 -2.20 -14.06 18.05
C LEU A 713 -2.76 -13.93 16.63
N TYR A 714 -3.92 -14.54 16.40
CA TYR A 714 -4.70 -14.37 15.19
C TYR A 714 -5.72 -13.24 15.37
N GLU A 715 -5.90 -12.43 14.35
CA GLU A 715 -6.97 -11.45 14.24
C GLU A 715 -7.70 -11.67 12.91
N LEU A 716 -8.99 -11.97 13.00
CA LEU A 716 -9.92 -12.01 11.88
C LEU A 716 -10.73 -10.72 11.87
N GLN A 717 -10.91 -10.11 10.70
CA GLN A 717 -11.79 -8.94 10.54
C GLN A 717 -12.69 -9.10 9.31
N ALA A 718 -13.98 -8.77 9.49
CA ALA A 718 -14.97 -8.68 8.41
C ALA A 718 -15.83 -7.44 8.62
N VAL A 719 -16.17 -6.74 7.54
CA VAL A 719 -17.22 -5.70 7.60
C VAL A 719 -18.57 -6.42 7.66
N ILE A 720 -19.49 -5.92 8.48
CA ILE A 720 -20.83 -6.48 8.64
C ILE A 720 -21.88 -5.37 8.68
N ASP A 721 -23.12 -5.76 8.46
CA ASP A 721 -24.30 -4.97 8.82
C ASP A 721 -24.72 -5.33 10.25
N THR A 722 -24.87 -4.34 11.12
CA THR A 722 -25.28 -4.52 12.53
C THR A 722 -26.76 -4.78 12.71
N VAL A 723 -27.60 -4.48 11.70
CA VAL A 723 -29.04 -4.74 11.75
C VAL A 723 -29.44 -6.06 11.10
N SER A 724 -28.53 -6.67 10.34
CA SER A 724 -28.72 -7.95 9.67
C SER A 724 -27.76 -9.00 10.24
N LYS A 725 -28.06 -10.30 10.04
CA LYS A 725 -27.07 -11.34 10.35
C LYS A 725 -25.90 -11.26 9.35
N PRO A 726 -24.65 -11.54 9.79
CA PRO A 726 -23.54 -11.71 8.87
C PRO A 726 -23.83 -12.77 7.81
N SER A 727 -23.12 -12.73 6.69
CA SER A 727 -23.33 -13.71 5.63
C SER A 727 -22.92 -15.13 6.04
N LYS A 728 -23.35 -16.14 5.27
CA LYS A 728 -22.88 -17.52 5.46
C LYS A 728 -21.36 -17.61 5.33
N PHE A 729 -20.74 -16.86 4.42
CA PHE A 729 -19.29 -16.84 4.25
C PHE A 729 -18.57 -16.39 5.53
N VAL A 730 -19.00 -15.27 6.11
CA VAL A 730 -18.43 -14.74 7.36
C VAL A 730 -18.70 -15.68 8.53
N GLN A 731 -19.92 -16.20 8.68
CA GLN A 731 -20.28 -17.12 9.78
C GLN A 731 -19.44 -18.40 9.74
N GLU A 732 -19.45 -19.12 8.62
CA GLU A 732 -18.73 -20.39 8.48
C GLU A 732 -17.22 -20.21 8.70
N PHE A 733 -16.64 -19.11 8.23
CA PHE A 733 -15.23 -18.84 8.40
C PHE A 733 -14.87 -18.53 9.86
N PHE A 734 -15.66 -17.71 10.57
CA PHE A 734 -15.40 -17.30 11.95
C PHE A 734 -15.67 -18.41 12.95
N ASP A 735 -16.78 -19.15 12.78
CA ASP A 735 -17.22 -20.18 13.71
C ASP A 735 -16.32 -21.43 13.65
N ASN A 736 -15.80 -21.76 12.47
CA ASN A 736 -14.96 -22.94 12.26
C ASN A 736 -13.44 -22.65 12.30
N PHE A 737 -13.03 -21.40 12.57
CA PHE A 737 -11.60 -21.06 12.64
C PHE A 737 -10.92 -21.76 13.81
N GLN A 738 -9.86 -22.52 13.51
CA GLN A 738 -9.07 -23.23 14.51
C GLN A 738 -7.57 -23.10 14.20
N PRO A 739 -6.75 -22.55 15.10
CA PRO A 739 -5.30 -22.57 14.94
C PRO A 739 -4.77 -24.01 14.86
N LEU A 740 -3.82 -24.26 13.96
CA LEU A 740 -3.14 -25.55 13.87
C LEU A 740 -2.34 -25.82 15.14
N ASP A 741 -2.09 -27.10 15.41
CA ASP A 741 -1.19 -27.51 16.48
C ASP A 741 0.26 -27.44 16.04
N THR A 742 0.77 -26.21 15.99
CA THR A 742 2.14 -25.91 15.58
C THR A 742 2.82 -25.08 16.66
N ILE A 743 4.02 -25.49 17.09
CA ILE A 743 4.85 -24.74 18.03
C ILE A 743 5.59 -23.67 17.23
N ILE A 744 4.88 -22.59 16.86
CA ILE A 744 5.48 -21.45 16.15
C ILE A 744 6.00 -20.36 17.10
N SER A 745 5.65 -20.40 18.38
CA SER A 745 6.09 -19.43 19.40
C SER A 745 5.85 -19.93 20.82
N LYS A 746 6.55 -19.31 21.78
CA LYS A 746 6.41 -19.60 23.22
C LYS A 746 5.22 -18.88 23.83
N ASP A 747 4.54 -19.52 24.78
CA ASP A 747 3.42 -18.96 25.53
C ASP A 747 3.76 -17.61 26.16
N ILE A 748 2.97 -16.58 25.87
CA ILE A 748 3.18 -15.21 26.39
C ILE A 748 2.69 -15.03 27.84
N LEU A 749 1.95 -15.99 28.39
CA LEU A 749 1.49 -15.98 29.78
C LEU A 749 2.44 -16.72 30.72
N ALA A 750 3.46 -17.40 30.17
CA ALA A 750 4.47 -18.10 30.94
C ALA A 750 5.56 -17.14 31.48
N ASP A 751 6.06 -17.44 32.67
CA ASP A 751 7.20 -16.75 33.26
C ASP A 751 8.52 -17.17 32.58
N LYS A 752 9.19 -16.20 31.95
CA LYS A 752 10.41 -16.43 31.14
C LYS A 752 11.66 -15.78 31.75
N THR A 753 11.56 -15.24 32.96
CA THR A 753 12.68 -14.55 33.63
C THR A 753 13.89 -15.45 33.82
N ASN A 754 13.70 -16.70 34.25
CA ASN A 754 14.77 -17.70 34.38
C ASN A 754 15.45 -18.01 33.03
N GLN A 755 14.68 -18.09 31.95
CA GLN A 755 15.23 -18.31 30.60
C GLN A 755 16.05 -17.11 30.15
N PHE A 756 15.56 -15.90 30.42
CA PHE A 756 16.28 -14.66 30.15
C PHE A 756 17.61 -14.58 30.91
N PHE A 757 17.64 -14.88 32.21
CA PHE A 757 18.88 -14.86 32.99
C PHE A 757 19.87 -15.94 32.54
N LYS A 758 19.38 -17.12 32.13
CA LYS A 758 20.24 -18.15 31.53
C LYS A 758 20.85 -17.67 30.21
N ALA A 759 20.03 -17.08 29.34
CA ALA A 759 20.46 -16.52 28.05
C ALA A 759 21.46 -15.37 28.22
N LEU A 760 21.28 -14.53 29.26
CA LEU A 760 22.19 -13.45 29.62
C LEU A 760 23.57 -13.99 29.99
N ARG A 761 23.61 -15.00 30.87
CA ARG A 761 24.87 -15.67 31.29
C ARG A 761 25.57 -16.41 30.14
N SER A 762 24.82 -16.94 29.17
CA SER A 762 25.38 -17.61 28.00
C SER A 762 25.69 -16.67 26.83
N ASN A 763 25.46 -15.36 26.97
CA ASN A 763 25.61 -14.36 25.90
C ASN A 763 24.83 -14.73 24.62
N ASP A 764 23.61 -15.27 24.78
CA ASP A 764 22.73 -15.66 23.68
C ASP A 764 22.19 -14.42 22.96
N SER A 765 22.15 -14.42 21.63
CA SER A 765 21.71 -13.27 20.83
C SER A 765 20.26 -12.85 21.08
N ILE A 766 19.42 -13.75 21.60
CA ILE A 766 18.03 -13.43 21.96
C ILE A 766 17.94 -12.27 22.98
N ILE A 767 18.94 -12.10 23.85
CA ILE A 767 18.90 -11.05 24.86
C ILE A 767 19.08 -9.66 24.26
N LEU A 768 19.76 -9.52 23.13
CA LEU A 768 20.19 -8.22 22.59
C LEU A 768 18.99 -7.34 22.20
N ASN A 769 17.94 -7.96 21.67
CA ASN A 769 16.69 -7.29 21.31
C ASN A 769 15.49 -7.78 22.14
N GLY A 770 15.68 -8.86 22.91
CA GLY A 770 14.63 -9.53 23.65
C GLY A 770 14.40 -8.99 25.06
N TYR A 771 15.40 -8.34 25.67
CA TYR A 771 15.36 -7.89 27.07
C TYR A 771 14.16 -6.97 27.36
N GLN A 772 13.79 -6.12 26.39
CA GLN A 772 12.68 -5.17 26.49
C GLN A 772 11.30 -5.82 26.66
N PHE A 773 11.15 -7.09 26.30
CA PHE A 773 9.88 -7.81 26.32
C PHE A 773 9.61 -8.57 27.62
N ILE A 774 10.62 -8.73 28.48
CA ILE A 774 10.48 -9.41 29.76
C ILE A 774 9.79 -8.51 30.77
N GLN A 775 8.87 -9.07 31.54
CA GLN A 775 8.23 -8.39 32.67
C GLN A 775 8.71 -9.01 33.98
N PHE A 776 8.93 -8.16 34.98
CA PHE A 776 9.37 -8.58 36.30
C PHE A 776 8.33 -8.21 37.36
N GLU A 777 7.91 -9.21 38.13
CA GLU A 777 7.08 -9.11 39.33
C GLU A 777 7.91 -9.07 40.63
N LYS A 778 7.26 -8.81 41.76
CA LYS A 778 7.88 -8.73 43.10
C LYS A 778 8.77 -9.94 43.45
N LYS A 779 8.34 -11.15 43.07
CA LYS A 779 9.11 -12.39 43.31
C LYS A 779 10.50 -12.42 42.65
N HIS A 780 10.79 -11.51 41.71
CA HIS A 780 12.08 -11.44 41.01
C HIS A 780 13.04 -10.39 41.57
N ILE A 781 12.64 -9.63 42.59
CA ILE A 781 13.45 -8.52 43.14
C ILE A 781 14.85 -9.01 43.53
N ASP A 782 14.97 -10.12 44.25
CA ASP A 782 16.28 -10.64 44.69
C ASP A 782 17.17 -11.06 43.53
N SER A 783 16.58 -11.69 42.50
CA SER A 783 17.30 -12.07 41.28
C SER A 783 17.75 -10.85 40.48
N LEU A 784 16.93 -9.80 40.42
CA LEU A 784 17.28 -8.53 39.78
C LEU A 784 18.42 -7.83 40.52
N LYS A 785 18.31 -7.70 41.85
CA LYS A 785 19.36 -7.11 42.70
C LYS A 785 20.69 -7.83 42.48
N ASN A 786 20.69 -9.16 42.57
CA ASN A 786 21.89 -9.98 42.35
C ASN A 786 22.48 -9.82 40.93
N ILE A 787 21.66 -9.85 39.88
CA ILE A 787 22.17 -9.68 38.50
C ILE A 787 22.70 -8.26 38.29
N ILE A 788 22.07 -7.23 38.83
CA ILE A 788 22.52 -5.84 38.66
C ILE A 788 23.87 -5.60 39.35
N THR A 789 24.14 -6.25 40.49
CA THR A 789 25.38 -6.07 41.27
C THR A 789 26.50 -7.02 40.87
N GLU A 790 26.20 -8.31 40.69
CA GLU A 790 27.23 -9.36 40.56
C GLU A 790 27.56 -9.73 39.10
N PHE A 791 26.69 -9.40 38.13
CA PHE A 791 26.93 -9.79 36.73
C PHE A 791 27.82 -8.77 36.00
N ASP A 792 28.88 -9.26 35.36
CA ASP A 792 29.78 -8.46 34.53
C ASP A 792 29.17 -8.23 33.13
N PHE A 793 28.52 -7.08 32.94
CA PHE A 793 27.93 -6.68 31.66
C PHE A 793 29.00 -6.19 30.69
N LYS A 794 29.10 -6.86 29.52
CA LYS A 794 29.93 -6.36 28.41
C LYS A 794 29.43 -5.00 27.92
N GLU A 795 30.28 -4.24 27.23
CA GLU A 795 29.92 -2.92 26.69
C GLU A 795 28.61 -2.95 25.87
N SER A 796 28.44 -3.96 25.02
CA SER A 796 27.23 -4.17 24.21
C SER A 796 25.97 -4.54 25.00
N GLN A 797 26.12 -4.87 26.29
CA GLN A 797 25.05 -5.31 27.19
C GLN A 797 24.70 -4.25 28.25
N LYS A 798 25.41 -3.11 28.32
CA LYS A 798 25.12 -2.04 29.30
C LYS A 798 23.68 -1.52 29.20
N ASN A 799 23.10 -1.51 28.00
CA ASN A 799 21.69 -1.17 27.81
C ASN A 799 20.73 -2.14 28.53
N ILE A 800 21.11 -3.40 28.66
CA ILE A 800 20.35 -4.41 29.41
C ILE A 800 20.41 -4.09 30.90
N GLN A 801 21.61 -3.78 31.44
CA GLN A 801 21.78 -3.37 32.84
C GLN A 801 20.90 -2.16 33.17
N SER A 802 20.94 -1.12 32.33
CA SER A 802 20.10 0.07 32.44
C SER A 802 18.60 -0.28 32.46
N TYR A 803 18.16 -1.20 31.59
CA TYR A 803 16.78 -1.65 31.57
C TYR A 803 16.39 -2.40 32.86
N LEU A 804 17.25 -3.27 33.39
CA LEU A 804 16.97 -4.02 34.62
C LEU A 804 16.85 -3.08 35.83
N ILE A 805 17.69 -2.04 35.93
CA ILE A 805 17.58 -1.00 36.95
C ILE A 805 16.23 -0.28 36.87
N GLU A 806 15.82 0.11 35.65
CA GLU A 806 14.52 0.75 35.43
C GLU A 806 13.33 -0.17 35.76
N ARG A 807 13.43 -1.47 35.45
CA ARG A 807 12.37 -2.44 35.77
C ARG A 807 12.27 -2.68 37.26
N LEU A 808 13.38 -2.80 37.97
CA LEU A 808 13.38 -2.90 39.43
C LEU A 808 12.69 -1.69 40.07
N ALA A 809 12.89 -0.50 39.50
CA ALA A 809 12.32 0.73 40.03
C ALA A 809 10.81 0.85 39.84
N ALA A 810 10.30 0.23 38.79
CA ALA A 810 8.88 0.19 38.48
C ALA A 810 8.10 -0.76 39.42
N ILE A 811 8.80 -1.64 40.15
CA ILE A 811 8.18 -2.53 41.13
C ILE A 811 8.06 -1.74 42.44
N ASP A 812 6.83 -1.40 42.83
CA ASP A 812 6.55 -0.60 44.02
C ASP A 812 6.82 -1.39 45.31
N ASP A 813 8.03 -1.21 45.83
CA ASP A 813 8.55 -1.86 47.04
C ASP A 813 9.48 -0.92 47.83
N SER A 814 9.29 -0.87 49.15
CA SER A 814 10.14 -0.12 50.08
C SER A 814 11.58 -0.64 50.10
N ASP A 815 11.78 -1.94 49.88
CA ASP A 815 13.08 -2.61 49.95
C ASP A 815 14.00 -2.30 48.75
N ALA A 816 13.45 -1.64 47.72
CA ALA A 816 14.23 -1.12 46.59
C ALA A 816 14.98 0.18 46.95
N ILE A 817 14.50 0.94 47.94
CA ILE A 817 15.04 2.26 48.32
C ILE A 817 16.45 2.12 48.90
N ASP A 818 16.65 1.18 49.84
CA ASP A 818 17.95 0.94 50.46
C ASP A 818 18.96 0.36 49.47
N PHE A 819 18.49 -0.51 48.57
CA PHE A 819 19.30 -1.03 47.46
C PHE A 819 19.82 0.10 46.56
N TYR A 820 18.98 1.07 46.19
CA TYR A 820 19.42 2.17 45.34
C TYR A 820 20.47 3.06 46.00
N ASN A 821 20.35 3.31 47.31
CA ASN A 821 21.34 4.11 48.02
C ASN A 821 22.71 3.41 48.05
N ASP A 822 22.75 2.11 48.36
CA ASP A 822 23.97 1.31 48.37
C ASP A 822 24.57 1.14 46.95
N PHE A 823 23.74 0.78 45.97
CA PHE A 823 24.17 0.57 44.59
C PHE A 823 24.70 1.86 43.94
N TYR A 824 24.05 3.00 44.20
CA TYR A 824 24.47 4.30 43.68
C TYR A 824 25.88 4.69 44.16
N GLN A 825 26.18 4.47 45.44
CA GLN A 825 27.48 4.73 46.03
C GLN A 825 28.57 3.81 45.47
N LYS A 826 28.25 2.52 45.28
CA LYS A 826 29.18 1.53 44.70
C LYS A 826 29.43 1.72 43.20
N SER A 827 28.56 2.44 42.50
CA SER A 827 28.61 2.62 41.04
C SER A 827 29.32 3.91 40.59
N TYR A 828 30.27 4.43 41.37
CA TYR A 828 31.01 5.67 41.06
C TYR A 828 31.65 5.68 39.65
N ASN A 829 32.12 4.52 39.17
CA ASN A 829 32.74 4.37 37.85
C ASN A 829 31.74 4.17 36.70
N ASN A 830 30.43 4.19 36.96
CA ASN A 830 29.37 3.94 35.99
C ASN A 830 28.29 5.03 36.08
N SER A 831 28.60 6.20 35.53
CA SER A 831 27.71 7.37 35.56
C SER A 831 26.34 7.07 34.93
N SER A 832 26.27 6.21 33.91
CA SER A 832 25.00 5.79 33.30
C SER A 832 24.09 5.06 34.31
N SER A 833 24.63 4.12 35.08
CA SER A 833 23.88 3.41 36.12
C SER A 833 23.39 4.35 37.22
N GLN A 834 24.25 5.26 37.68
CA GLN A 834 23.87 6.30 38.65
C GLN A 834 22.76 7.21 38.11
N THR A 835 22.86 7.67 36.85
CA THR A 835 21.82 8.47 36.19
C THR A 835 20.49 7.70 36.11
N LYS A 836 20.52 6.40 35.81
CA LYS A 836 19.31 5.54 35.78
C LYS A 836 18.66 5.40 37.15
N VAL A 837 19.45 5.30 38.22
CA VAL A 837 18.94 5.33 39.60
C VAL A 837 18.25 6.65 39.92
N LEU A 838 18.84 7.80 39.54
CA LEU A 838 18.20 9.11 39.75
C LEU A 838 16.88 9.23 38.96
N GLN A 839 16.85 8.77 37.71
CA GLN A 839 15.62 8.73 36.90
C GLN A 839 14.54 7.84 37.53
N ALA A 840 14.93 6.68 38.04
CA ALA A 840 14.05 5.74 38.75
C ALA A 840 13.41 6.38 39.98
N ILE A 841 14.22 7.06 40.81
CA ILE A 841 13.73 7.74 42.02
C ILE A 841 12.83 8.91 41.65
N ALA A 842 13.22 9.75 40.69
CA ALA A 842 12.43 10.88 40.23
C ALA A 842 11.04 10.47 39.72
N LYS A 843 10.94 9.33 39.02
CA LYS A 843 9.67 8.81 38.49
C LYS A 843 8.63 8.49 39.57
N LYS A 844 9.04 8.15 40.81
CA LYS A 844 8.10 7.92 41.93
C LYS A 844 7.24 9.15 42.24
N SER A 845 7.72 10.34 41.92
CA SER A 845 6.95 11.59 41.97
C SER A 845 6.31 11.89 43.35
N THR A 846 6.99 11.52 44.44
CA THR A 846 6.58 11.80 45.83
C THR A 846 7.52 12.78 46.53
N SER A 847 7.08 13.36 47.66
CA SER A 847 7.92 14.25 48.46
C SER A 847 9.16 13.54 49.00
N GLU A 848 9.02 12.28 49.39
CA GLU A 848 10.07 11.41 49.89
C GLU A 848 11.11 11.14 48.80
N SER A 849 10.66 10.85 47.57
CA SER A 849 11.54 10.63 46.42
C SER A 849 12.31 11.88 46.02
N ALA A 850 11.71 13.07 46.12
CA ALA A 850 12.39 14.34 45.87
C ALA A 850 13.51 14.61 46.90
N LYS A 851 13.26 14.31 48.18
CA LYS A 851 14.28 14.39 49.23
C LYS A 851 15.39 13.36 49.02
N GLN A 852 15.03 12.14 48.65
CA GLN A 852 16.00 11.08 48.34
C GLN A 852 16.87 11.45 47.13
N LEU A 853 16.27 12.01 46.07
CA LEU A 853 16.99 12.49 44.89
C LEU A 853 18.07 13.51 45.29
N LEU A 854 17.71 14.52 46.09
CA LEU A 854 18.65 15.54 46.57
C LEU A 854 19.77 14.92 47.44
N ASN A 855 19.44 13.95 48.29
CA ASN A 855 20.42 13.25 49.12
C ASN A 855 21.40 12.42 48.28
N LEU A 856 20.95 11.76 47.21
CA LEU A 856 21.86 11.01 46.35
C LEU A 856 22.75 11.92 45.52
N MET A 857 22.18 13.01 44.98
CA MET A 857 22.94 14.02 44.26
C MET A 857 24.00 14.73 45.13
N SER A 858 23.79 14.78 46.46
CA SER A 858 24.79 15.36 47.38
C SER A 858 25.91 14.39 47.74
N VAL A 859 25.66 13.08 47.62
CA VAL A 859 26.68 12.03 47.81
C VAL A 859 27.60 11.97 46.59
N ASP A 860 27.02 11.92 45.39
CA ASP A 860 27.77 11.95 44.14
C ASP A 860 26.87 12.42 42.99
N LEU A 861 27.44 13.04 41.95
CA LEU A 861 26.69 13.63 40.85
C LEU A 861 27.12 13.06 39.49
N PRO A 862 26.29 12.22 38.84
CA PRO A 862 26.70 11.53 37.63
C PRO A 862 26.75 12.47 36.44
N LEU A 863 27.89 12.49 35.75
CA LEU A 863 28.07 13.21 34.50
C LEU A 863 27.79 12.26 33.33
N ALA A 864 26.57 12.34 32.81
CA ALA A 864 26.17 11.59 31.62
C ALA A 864 26.58 12.36 30.35
N SER A 865 27.08 11.67 29.33
CA SER A 865 27.44 12.26 28.04
C SER A 865 26.24 12.83 27.28
N SER A 866 25.02 12.49 27.68
CA SER A 866 23.76 12.93 27.09
C SER A 866 22.98 13.84 28.03
N SER A 867 22.88 15.13 27.68
CA SER A 867 22.01 16.09 28.38
C SER A 867 20.52 15.68 28.40
N TYR A 868 20.10 14.83 27.47
CA TYR A 868 18.74 14.26 27.46
C TYR A 868 18.51 13.29 28.62
N GLU A 869 19.52 12.49 28.99
CA GLU A 869 19.40 11.58 30.14
C GLU A 869 19.27 12.35 31.46
N ILE A 870 19.98 13.47 31.58
CA ILE A 870 19.82 14.37 32.73
C ILE A 870 18.44 15.02 32.73
N PHE A 871 17.94 15.48 31.57
CA PHE A 871 16.58 16.04 31.46
C PHE A 871 15.49 15.06 31.92
N GLN A 872 15.64 13.75 31.69
CA GLN A 872 14.68 12.75 32.16
C GLN A 872 14.57 12.65 33.69
N ILE A 873 15.60 13.05 34.44
CA ILE A 873 15.53 13.16 35.90
C ILE A 873 14.55 14.28 36.29
N PHE A 874 14.55 15.39 35.57
CA PHE A 874 13.74 16.58 35.88
C PHE A 874 12.33 16.53 35.29
N LYS A 875 12.09 15.71 34.26
CA LYS A 875 10.82 15.63 33.55
C LYS A 875 9.60 15.41 34.48
N PRO A 876 9.59 14.47 35.44
CA PRO A 876 8.44 14.29 36.34
C PRO A 876 8.08 15.55 37.14
N TYR A 877 9.09 16.35 37.49
CA TYR A 877 8.90 17.61 38.21
C TYR A 877 8.41 18.74 37.30
N MET A 878 8.75 18.72 36.00
CA MET A 878 8.16 19.64 35.02
C MET A 878 6.65 19.43 34.85
N ASP A 879 6.19 18.19 35.01
CA ASP A 879 4.78 17.82 34.93
C ASP A 879 4.00 18.16 36.23
N SER A 880 4.71 18.32 37.36
CA SER A 880 4.14 18.67 38.67
C SER A 880 4.94 19.77 39.36
N LEU A 881 4.60 21.02 39.07
CA LEU A 881 5.25 22.19 39.67
C LEU A 881 5.14 22.26 41.22
N PRO A 882 4.02 21.85 41.86
CA PRO A 882 3.98 21.77 43.33
C PRO A 882 5.03 20.83 43.92
N LEU A 883 5.34 19.71 43.23
CA LEU A 883 6.39 18.78 43.64
C LEU A 883 7.77 19.35 43.31
N ALA A 884 7.96 19.95 42.14
CA ALA A 884 9.21 20.60 41.75
C ALA A 884 9.69 21.63 42.76
N LYS A 885 8.77 22.38 43.37
CA LYS A 885 9.06 23.36 44.43
C LYS A 885 9.88 22.75 45.58
N LYS A 886 9.72 21.46 45.88
CA LYS A 886 10.44 20.75 46.95
C LYS A 886 11.92 20.51 46.63
N LEU A 887 12.32 20.62 45.37
CA LEU A 887 13.73 20.54 44.98
C LEU A 887 14.48 21.85 45.28
N TYR A 888 13.76 22.96 45.50
CA TYR A 888 14.33 24.29 45.68
C TYR A 888 14.30 24.73 47.15
N PRO A 889 15.36 25.36 47.65
CA PRO A 889 16.52 25.88 46.91
C PRO A 889 17.68 24.90 46.68
N GLU A 890 17.68 23.72 47.28
CA GLU A 890 18.83 22.80 47.37
C GLU A 890 19.39 22.39 46.00
N ILE A 891 18.52 22.14 45.01
CA ILE A 891 18.94 21.78 43.65
C ILE A 891 19.76 22.87 42.95
N LEU A 892 19.65 24.13 43.40
CA LEU A 892 20.41 25.25 42.82
C LEU A 892 21.91 25.14 43.09
N ASP A 893 22.34 24.37 44.09
CA ASP A 893 23.77 24.14 44.34
C ASP A 893 24.44 23.40 43.18
N TYR A 894 23.69 22.60 42.42
CA TYR A 894 24.18 21.88 41.23
C TYR A 894 24.02 22.68 39.93
N SER A 895 23.49 23.91 40.00
CA SER A 895 23.19 24.72 38.81
C SER A 895 24.43 25.21 38.05
N ALA A 896 25.63 25.08 38.62
CA ALA A 896 26.89 25.41 37.97
C ALA A 896 27.36 24.34 36.99
N ILE A 897 26.88 23.10 37.14
CA ILE A 897 27.25 21.94 36.33
C ILE A 897 26.56 22.01 34.96
N GLU A 898 27.33 21.86 33.88
CA GLU A 898 26.89 22.17 32.51
C GLU A 898 25.68 21.31 32.09
N GLU A 899 25.70 20.01 32.40
CA GLU A 899 24.67 19.04 32.04
C GLU A 899 23.34 19.26 32.77
N TYR A 900 23.39 19.83 33.98
CA TYR A 900 22.23 20.02 34.86
C TYR A 900 21.63 21.44 34.78
N LYS A 901 22.48 22.42 34.46
CA LYS A 901 22.15 23.86 34.47
C LYS A 901 20.85 24.19 33.75
N SER A 902 20.67 23.71 32.51
CA SER A 902 19.48 24.03 31.70
C SER A 902 18.20 23.51 32.36
N SER A 903 18.16 22.24 32.76
CA SER A 903 16.95 21.64 33.35
C SER A 903 16.55 22.30 34.67
N ILE A 904 17.54 22.66 35.50
CA ILE A 904 17.32 23.38 36.76
C ILE A 904 16.70 24.76 36.47
N PHE A 905 17.35 25.59 35.67
CA PHE A 905 16.84 26.95 35.47
C PHE A 905 15.53 27.01 34.68
N SER A 906 15.30 26.13 33.70
CA SER A 906 14.01 26.04 33.02
C SER A 906 12.87 25.65 33.98
N LEU A 907 13.13 24.74 34.93
CA LEU A 907 12.13 24.36 35.93
C LEU A 907 11.85 25.51 36.91
N LEU A 908 12.91 26.23 37.32
CA LEU A 908 12.79 27.41 38.17
C LEU A 908 12.01 28.54 37.48
N ALA A 909 12.22 28.75 36.17
CA ALA A 909 11.52 29.76 35.38
C ALA A 909 10.01 29.50 35.38
N LYS A 910 9.59 28.26 35.12
CA LYS A 910 8.17 27.83 35.23
C LYS A 910 7.60 28.01 36.63
N LEU A 911 8.34 27.61 37.67
CA LEU A 911 7.94 27.80 39.07
C LEU A 911 7.74 29.28 39.43
N LYS A 912 8.56 30.17 38.87
CA LYS A 912 8.43 31.61 39.04
C LYS A 912 7.25 32.18 38.25
N ALA A 913 7.03 31.70 37.02
CA ALA A 913 5.92 32.13 36.17
C ALA A 913 4.56 31.91 36.86
N GLU A 914 4.40 30.74 37.48
CA GLU A 914 3.19 30.34 38.24
C GLU A 914 3.14 30.91 39.68
N GLY A 915 4.10 31.76 40.07
CA GLY A 915 4.14 32.37 41.40
C GLY A 915 4.42 31.40 42.56
N LEU A 916 4.87 30.17 42.26
CA LEU A 916 5.13 29.13 43.27
C LEU A 916 6.44 29.34 44.04
N VAL A 917 7.36 30.12 43.47
CA VAL A 917 8.67 30.46 44.04
C VAL A 917 8.90 31.97 44.06
N LYS A 918 9.37 32.51 45.19
CA LYS A 918 9.65 33.95 45.36
C LYS A 918 11.06 34.31 44.88
N PRO A 919 11.29 35.50 44.30
CA PRO A 919 12.63 35.94 43.87
C PRO A 919 13.69 35.91 44.98
N SER A 920 13.30 36.11 46.24
CA SER A 920 14.22 36.02 47.38
C SER A 920 14.89 34.66 47.53
N SER A 921 14.23 33.57 47.12
CA SER A 921 14.71 32.19 47.29
C SER A 921 15.88 31.81 46.38
N TYR A 922 16.03 32.47 45.22
CA TYR A 922 17.12 32.21 44.27
C TYR A 922 18.03 33.43 44.06
N LYS A 923 17.84 34.51 44.85
CA LYS A 923 18.63 35.75 44.78
C LYS A 923 20.13 35.50 44.92
N LYS A 924 20.55 34.49 45.69
CA LYS A 924 21.96 34.07 45.87
C LYS A 924 22.62 33.69 44.54
N TYR A 925 21.90 33.03 43.64
CA TYR A 925 22.40 32.54 42.34
C TYR A 925 22.26 33.56 41.21
N ARG A 926 21.77 34.77 41.50
CA ARG A 926 21.55 35.83 40.50
C ARG A 926 22.78 36.18 39.67
N LYS A 927 23.96 36.29 40.29
CA LYS A 927 25.22 36.60 39.56
C LYS A 927 25.57 35.50 38.56
N GLN A 928 25.36 34.24 38.94
CA GLN A 928 25.57 33.08 38.08
C GLN A 928 24.58 33.09 36.91
N MET A 929 23.27 33.21 37.19
CA MET A 929 22.26 33.33 36.14
C MET A 929 22.54 34.50 35.19
N LEU A 930 22.98 35.65 35.70
CA LEU A 930 23.34 36.81 34.88
C LEU A 930 24.56 36.54 33.99
N ASN A 931 25.57 35.84 34.49
CA ASN A 931 26.73 35.44 33.69
C ASN A 931 26.35 34.43 32.61
N ASP A 932 25.51 33.45 32.95
CA ASP A 932 25.01 32.46 32.00
C ASP A 932 24.14 33.10 30.92
N ALA A 933 23.24 34.01 31.31
CA ALA A 933 22.42 34.77 30.40
C ALA A 933 23.28 35.62 29.44
N LYS A 934 24.36 36.25 29.94
CA LYS A 934 25.34 36.98 29.10
C LYS A 934 26.05 36.03 28.12
N ILE A 935 26.41 34.82 28.53
CA ILE A 935 27.03 33.80 27.67
C ILE A 935 26.05 33.36 26.59
N GLN A 936 24.82 33.03 26.94
CA GLN A 936 23.79 32.62 25.98
C GLN A 936 23.44 33.76 25.01
N LEU A 937 23.35 35.01 25.50
CA LEU A 937 23.19 36.19 24.65
C LEU A 937 24.37 36.34 23.67
N LYS A 938 25.62 36.20 24.12
CA LYS A 938 26.79 36.23 23.22
C LYS A 938 26.77 35.09 22.20
N ARG A 939 26.34 33.89 22.58
CA ARG A 939 26.18 32.74 21.67
C ARG A 939 25.11 33.02 20.61
N ALA A 940 23.97 33.58 21.01
CA ALA A 940 22.91 33.99 20.09
C ALA A 940 23.39 35.08 19.11
N LEU A 941 24.07 36.12 19.62
CA LEU A 941 24.63 37.19 18.79
C LEU A 941 25.76 36.72 17.86
N GLY A 942 26.57 35.74 18.28
CA GLY A 942 27.64 35.16 17.48
C GLY A 942 27.14 34.34 16.28
N LYS A 943 25.98 33.68 16.43
CA LYS A 943 25.34 32.90 15.36
C LYS A 943 24.57 33.76 14.36
N SER A 944 24.01 34.90 14.79
CA SER A 944 23.26 35.83 13.92
C SER A 944 24.09 36.39 12.73
N LYS A 945 25.42 36.26 12.77
CA LYS A 945 26.34 36.74 11.72
C LYS A 945 26.67 35.72 10.61
N ASN A 946 26.36 34.43 10.77
CA ASN A 946 26.67 33.38 9.79
C ASN A 946 25.39 32.80 9.17
N LYS A 947 24.67 33.57 8.34
CA LYS A 947 23.43 33.12 7.67
C LYS A 947 23.62 32.25 6.40
N ASN A 948 24.85 31.90 6.01
CA ASN A 948 25.18 31.35 4.68
C ASN A 948 25.48 29.82 4.60
N THR A 949 25.12 28.99 5.58
CA THR A 949 25.31 27.52 5.46
C THR A 949 24.12 26.71 5.97
N SER A 950 23.63 25.80 5.11
CA SER A 950 22.64 24.71 5.33
C SER A 950 21.62 24.88 6.45
N GLN A 951 20.50 25.53 6.14
CA GLN A 951 19.50 26.05 7.08
C GLN A 951 18.54 25.02 7.72
N HIS A 952 18.49 23.75 7.29
CA HIS A 952 17.51 22.79 7.81
C HIS A 952 17.90 22.10 9.12
N TYR A 953 19.19 21.87 9.38
CA TYR A 953 19.64 21.24 10.62
C TYR A 953 19.78 22.21 11.80
N ASP A 954 19.94 23.52 11.54
CA ASP A 954 20.14 24.52 12.58
C ASP A 954 18.86 24.93 13.32
N ASN A 955 17.68 24.86 12.68
CA ASN A 955 16.42 25.31 13.29
C ASN A 955 15.99 24.49 14.52
N PHE A 956 16.31 23.19 14.57
CA PHE A 956 15.99 22.33 15.72
C PHE A 956 16.90 22.62 16.94
N TYR A 957 18.13 23.06 16.69
CA TYR A 957 19.10 23.46 17.73
C TYR A 957 18.94 24.93 18.17
N LEU A 958 18.46 25.82 17.29
CA LEU A 958 18.14 27.23 17.57
C LEU A 958 17.00 27.38 18.60
N GLY A 959 15.91 26.62 18.44
CA GLY A 959 14.77 26.67 19.37
C GLY A 959 15.11 26.25 20.81
N LYS A 960 16.11 25.38 21.00
CA LYS A 960 16.52 24.85 22.32
C LYS A 960 17.52 25.75 23.05
N GLN A 961 18.29 26.58 22.35
CA GLN A 961 19.23 27.54 22.97
C GLN A 961 18.56 28.87 23.32
N ASN A 962 17.64 29.34 22.47
CA ASN A 962 16.92 30.58 22.73
C ASN A 962 15.88 30.40 23.87
N SER A 963 15.30 29.21 24.03
CA SER A 963 14.42 28.91 25.17
C SER A 963 15.13 29.05 26.54
N VAL A 964 16.40 28.67 26.63
CA VAL A 964 17.17 28.80 27.88
C VAL A 964 17.53 30.26 28.17
N LEU A 965 17.84 31.05 27.13
CA LEU A 965 18.03 32.49 27.28
C LEU A 965 16.73 33.16 27.75
N GLU A 966 15.59 32.76 27.19
CA GLU A 966 14.26 33.23 27.60
C GLU A 966 13.97 32.95 29.08
N ASP A 967 14.24 31.73 29.54
CA ASP A 967 14.12 31.34 30.95
C ASP A 967 14.94 32.27 31.87
N TYR A 968 16.19 32.59 31.50
CA TYR A 968 17.02 33.51 32.26
C TYR A 968 16.48 34.94 32.26
N VAL A 969 15.94 35.42 31.13
CA VAL A 969 15.29 36.74 31.06
C VAL A 969 14.11 36.80 32.05
N GLN A 970 13.30 35.75 32.11
CA GLN A 970 12.17 35.66 33.04
C GLN A 970 12.60 35.65 34.52
N LEU A 971 13.69 34.94 34.84
CA LEU A 971 14.24 34.79 36.19
C LEU A 971 14.99 36.04 36.68
N LEU A 972 15.63 36.79 35.77
CA LEU A 972 16.39 37.99 36.12
C LEU A 972 15.51 39.25 36.23
N GLN A 973 14.30 39.25 35.63
CA GLN A 973 13.39 40.39 35.64
C GLN A 973 13.11 41.01 37.04
N PRO A 974 12.89 40.23 38.12
CA PRO A 974 12.67 40.80 39.46
C PRO A 974 13.85 41.62 39.99
N PHE A 975 15.04 41.46 39.41
CA PHE A 975 16.27 42.16 39.78
C PHE A 975 16.66 43.25 38.77
N ALA A 976 15.78 43.63 37.85
CA ALA A 976 16.06 44.58 36.77
C ALA A 976 16.50 45.98 37.25
N LYS A 977 16.25 46.34 38.53
CA LYS A 977 16.74 47.59 39.15
C LYS A 977 18.23 47.57 39.48
N GLU A 978 18.88 46.41 39.46
CA GLU A 978 20.32 46.31 39.70
C GLU A 978 21.09 46.69 38.42
N LYS A 979 22.09 47.58 38.55
CA LYS A 979 22.86 48.15 37.42
C LYS A 979 23.36 47.09 36.43
N GLU A 980 23.87 45.96 36.90
CA GLU A 980 24.40 44.91 36.03
C GLU A 980 23.32 44.11 35.28
N VAL A 981 22.13 43.96 35.88
CA VAL A 981 20.98 43.28 35.26
C VAL A 981 20.31 44.24 34.28
N GLN A 982 20.17 45.52 34.63
CA GLN A 982 19.71 46.57 33.73
C GLN A 982 20.54 46.62 32.44
N LEU A 983 21.88 46.63 32.56
CA LEU A 983 22.79 46.57 31.42
C LEU A 983 22.62 45.30 30.56
N PHE A 984 22.23 44.17 31.15
CA PHE A 984 21.91 42.96 30.40
C PHE A 984 20.62 43.11 29.61
N PHE A 985 19.55 43.64 30.22
CA PHE A 985 18.28 43.90 29.54
C PHE A 985 18.38 44.94 28.42
N GLU A 986 19.27 45.93 28.58
CA GLU A 986 19.63 46.88 27.51
C GLU A 986 20.36 46.16 26.37
N LYS A 987 21.31 45.26 26.67
CA LYS A 987 22.03 44.47 25.67
C LYS A 987 21.14 43.46 24.92
N LEU A 988 20.01 43.05 25.48
CA LEU A 988 19.04 42.22 24.74
C LEU A 988 18.49 42.95 23.50
N ASN A 989 18.52 44.29 23.44
CA ASN A 989 18.13 45.05 22.24
C ASN A 989 19.00 44.75 21.01
N LEU A 990 20.19 44.17 21.21
CA LEU A 990 21.10 43.79 20.12
C LEU A 990 20.66 42.50 19.40
N LEU A 991 19.69 41.76 19.98
CA LEU A 991 19.20 40.50 19.44
C LEU A 991 17.81 40.71 18.81
N GLU A 992 17.63 40.36 17.55
CA GLU A 992 16.34 40.52 16.85
C GLU A 992 15.41 39.30 16.97
N ASP A 993 15.73 38.36 17.87
CA ASP A 993 14.94 37.13 18.08
C ASP A 993 13.51 37.44 18.56
N PRO A 994 12.47 37.01 17.81
CA PRO A 994 11.07 37.30 18.14
C PRO A 994 10.63 36.80 19.52
N ASP A 995 11.06 35.61 19.94
CA ASP A 995 10.68 35.03 21.23
C ASP A 995 11.26 35.83 22.40
N ILE A 996 12.54 36.18 22.32
CA ILE A 996 13.21 36.99 23.36
C ILE A 996 12.64 38.40 23.43
N GLN A 997 12.44 39.07 22.30
CA GLN A 997 11.93 40.45 22.28
C GLN A 997 10.48 40.52 22.79
N THR A 998 9.63 39.56 22.43
CA THR A 998 8.24 39.52 22.91
C THR A 998 8.14 39.16 24.39
N THR A 999 9.00 38.26 24.89
CA THR A 999 9.08 37.96 26.34
C THR A 999 9.57 39.16 27.13
N LYS A 1000 10.62 39.83 26.66
CA LYS A 1000 11.07 41.10 27.25
C LYS A 1000 9.93 42.12 27.28
N ALA A 1001 9.21 42.30 26.18
CA ALA A 1001 8.12 43.26 26.09
C ALA A 1001 6.98 42.95 27.07
N ALA A 1002 6.57 41.68 27.18
CA ALA A 1002 5.53 41.25 28.12
C ALA A 1002 5.95 41.43 29.58
N LEU A 1003 7.21 41.16 29.90
CA LEU A 1003 7.79 41.35 31.24
C LEU A 1003 7.90 42.82 31.64
N LEU A 1004 8.27 43.70 30.70
CA LEU A 1004 8.33 45.16 30.91
C LEU A 1004 6.92 45.77 31.00
N ALA A 1005 5.94 45.24 30.27
CA ALA A 1005 4.54 45.66 30.35
C ALA A 1005 3.92 45.49 31.75
N SER A 1006 4.49 44.62 32.60
CA SER A 1006 4.11 44.49 34.02
C SER A 1006 4.67 45.60 34.91
N THR A 1007 5.53 46.49 34.40
CA THR A 1007 6.13 47.63 35.13
C THR A 1007 5.59 48.96 34.59
N PRO A 1008 5.05 49.87 35.42
CA PRO A 1008 4.54 51.16 34.95
C PRO A 1008 5.60 51.98 34.20
N ASN A 1009 5.25 52.52 33.03
CA ASN A 1009 6.08 53.39 32.17
C ASN A 1009 7.37 52.76 31.60
N ALA A 1010 7.51 51.43 31.63
CA ALA A 1010 8.75 50.75 31.25
C ALA A 1010 8.88 50.36 29.76
N ILE A 1011 7.81 50.43 28.96
CA ILE A 1011 7.84 50.11 27.53
C ILE A 1011 7.24 51.23 26.68
N LYS A 1012 7.88 51.56 25.56
CA LYS A 1012 7.42 52.56 24.60
C LYS A 1012 6.41 51.95 23.63
N THR A 1013 5.36 52.69 23.28
CA THR A 1013 4.35 52.26 22.29
C THR A 1013 4.96 51.92 20.93
N GLU A 1014 6.04 52.60 20.54
CA GLU A 1014 6.78 52.37 19.29
C GLU A 1014 7.39 50.96 19.22
N GLU A 1015 7.94 50.47 20.33
CA GLU A 1015 8.55 49.13 20.42
C GLU A 1015 7.49 48.03 20.30
N LEU A 1016 6.35 48.21 20.97
CA LEU A 1016 5.19 47.32 20.84
C LEU A 1016 4.62 47.33 19.41
N ASN A 1017 4.56 48.49 18.76
CA ASN A 1017 4.14 48.61 17.37
C ASN A 1017 5.08 47.88 16.42
N LYS A 1018 6.40 47.99 16.61
CA LYS A 1018 7.40 47.27 15.80
C LYS A 1018 7.23 45.76 15.91
N LEU A 1019 7.08 45.24 17.14
CA LEU A 1019 6.88 43.81 17.38
C LEU A 1019 5.52 43.31 16.87
N ALA A 1020 4.47 44.13 16.92
CA ALA A 1020 3.17 43.78 16.35
C ALA A 1020 3.13 43.88 14.81
N ALA A 1021 3.98 44.72 14.21
CA ALA A 1021 4.07 44.85 12.75
C ALA A 1021 4.70 43.60 12.11
N ALA A 1022 5.80 43.11 12.67
CA ALA A 1022 6.53 41.96 12.13
C ALA A 1022 5.75 40.64 12.29
N ILE A 1023 5.64 39.88 11.18
CA ILE A 1023 4.88 38.61 11.08
C ILE A 1023 5.33 37.60 12.14
N ASN A 1024 6.65 37.45 12.35
CA ASN A 1024 7.22 36.44 13.24
C ASN A 1024 7.09 36.78 14.74
N SER A 1025 6.77 38.03 15.11
CA SER A 1025 6.62 38.43 16.51
C SER A 1025 5.19 38.84 16.89
N ARG A 1026 4.30 39.10 15.94
CA ARG A 1026 2.96 39.63 16.19
C ARG A 1026 2.10 38.70 17.05
N ASN A 1027 1.96 37.43 16.68
CA ASN A 1027 1.16 36.47 17.43
C ASN A 1027 1.82 36.09 18.78
N LEU A 1028 3.15 35.89 18.81
CA LEU A 1028 3.91 35.74 20.05
C LEU A 1028 3.64 36.87 21.05
N LEU A 1029 3.72 38.13 20.61
CA LEU A 1029 3.47 39.31 21.44
C LEU A 1029 2.03 39.31 21.98
N PHE A 1030 1.06 38.98 21.13
CA PHE A 1030 -0.35 38.89 21.52
C PHE A 1030 -0.55 37.85 22.64
N LEU A 1031 0.01 36.64 22.47
CA LEU A 1031 -0.10 35.56 23.46
C LEU A 1031 0.59 35.93 24.78
N LYS A 1032 1.83 36.43 24.74
CA LYS A 1032 2.61 36.78 25.94
C LYS A 1032 2.01 37.96 26.71
N LEU A 1033 1.48 38.98 26.03
CA LEU A 1033 0.75 40.07 26.69
C LEU A 1033 -0.60 39.62 27.27
N LYS A 1034 -1.28 38.67 26.62
CA LYS A 1034 -2.51 38.07 27.14
C LYS A 1034 -2.24 37.30 28.43
N GLU A 1035 -1.20 36.46 28.45
CA GLU A 1035 -0.76 35.71 29.64
C GLU A 1035 -0.36 36.64 30.80
N ALA A 1036 0.34 37.75 30.49
CA ALA A 1036 0.70 38.76 31.48
C ALA A 1036 -0.48 39.64 31.97
N GLY A 1037 -1.69 39.47 31.43
CA GLY A 1037 -2.86 40.30 31.76
C GLY A 1037 -2.75 41.76 31.25
N LYS A 1038 -1.94 42.01 30.21
CA LYS A 1038 -1.62 43.33 29.65
C LYS A 1038 -2.04 43.51 28.19
N LEU A 1039 -3.06 42.77 27.75
CA LEU A 1039 -3.55 42.80 26.37
C LEU A 1039 -4.12 44.17 25.93
N SER A 1040 -4.38 45.08 26.86
CA SER A 1040 -4.76 46.47 26.55
C SER A 1040 -3.63 47.27 25.88
N LEU A 1041 -2.37 46.85 26.07
CA LEU A 1041 -1.19 47.48 25.46
C LEU A 1041 -0.91 46.99 24.04
N PHE A 1042 -1.57 45.92 23.58
CA PHE A 1042 -1.36 45.41 22.22
C PHE A 1042 -1.84 46.44 21.18
N PRO A 1043 -1.01 46.79 20.19
CA PRO A 1043 -1.33 47.79 19.17
C PRO A 1043 -2.68 47.59 18.47
N LYS A 1044 -3.51 48.64 18.44
CA LYS A 1044 -4.87 48.59 17.86
C LYS A 1044 -4.87 48.20 16.37
N THR A 1045 -3.90 48.67 15.58
CA THR A 1045 -3.79 48.39 14.14
C THR A 1045 -3.71 46.90 13.81
N TYR A 1046 -3.00 46.12 14.64
CA TYR A 1046 -2.78 44.69 14.45
C TYR A 1046 -3.74 43.82 15.28
N LYS A 1047 -4.62 44.44 16.06
CA LYS A 1047 -5.57 43.78 16.96
C LYS A 1047 -6.83 43.32 16.20
N THR A 1048 -6.65 42.53 15.15
CA THR A 1048 -7.73 41.90 14.40
C THR A 1048 -7.42 40.43 14.16
N GLN A 1049 -8.46 39.60 14.01
CA GLN A 1049 -8.26 38.16 13.83
C GLN A 1049 -7.54 37.84 12.52
N LYS A 1050 -7.81 38.59 11.45
CA LYS A 1050 -7.08 38.50 10.17
C LYS A 1050 -5.57 38.69 10.35
N GLN A 1051 -5.15 39.71 11.09
CA GLN A 1051 -3.73 40.03 11.29
C GLN A 1051 -3.03 38.96 12.15
N LEU A 1052 -3.73 38.40 13.15
CA LEU A 1052 -3.22 37.28 13.93
C LEU A 1052 -3.13 36.00 13.10
N ALA A 1053 -4.12 35.73 12.24
CA ALA A 1053 -4.13 34.58 11.34
C ALA A 1053 -2.97 34.58 10.36
N GLU A 1054 -2.69 35.73 9.74
CA GLU A 1054 -1.53 35.92 8.87
C GLU A 1054 -0.22 35.63 9.63
N SER A 1055 -0.01 36.28 10.77
CA SER A 1055 1.18 36.08 11.59
C SER A 1055 1.36 34.61 11.96
N GLN A 1056 0.28 33.94 12.36
CA GLN A 1056 0.30 32.59 12.89
C GLN A 1056 0.44 31.50 11.81
N LEU A 1057 -0.02 31.74 10.58
CA LEU A 1057 0.21 30.85 9.44
C LEU A 1057 1.69 30.83 8.99
N PHE A 1058 2.40 31.94 9.20
CA PHE A 1058 3.75 32.16 8.66
C PHE A 1058 4.82 32.37 9.74
N GLU A 1059 4.49 32.28 11.04
CA GLU A 1059 5.27 32.60 12.26
C GLU A 1059 6.66 31.94 12.38
N ARG A 1060 7.00 31.01 11.49
CA ARG A 1060 8.25 30.23 11.47
C ARG A 1060 8.75 29.88 10.07
N LYS A 1061 8.13 30.42 9.03
CA LYS A 1061 8.72 30.34 7.69
C LYS A 1061 9.79 31.43 7.65
N ASN A 1062 10.91 31.17 6.96
CA ASN A 1062 11.95 32.18 6.79
C ASN A 1062 11.42 33.27 5.85
N THR A 1063 10.45 34.07 6.31
CA THR A 1063 9.81 35.07 5.47
C THR A 1063 10.79 36.19 5.20
N LEU A 1064 11.37 36.19 4.01
CA LEU A 1064 12.16 37.32 3.54
C LEU A 1064 11.16 38.37 3.10
N GLU A 1065 10.90 39.37 3.94
CA GLU A 1065 9.93 40.45 3.68
C GLU A 1065 10.13 41.14 2.31
N GLU A 1066 11.34 41.06 1.73
CA GLU A 1066 11.66 41.59 0.40
C GLU A 1066 11.40 40.63 -0.78
N LYS A 1067 11.30 39.30 -0.56
CA LYS A 1067 11.15 38.30 -1.63
C LYS A 1067 9.83 37.52 -1.58
N ASP A 1068 9.24 37.36 -0.39
CA ASP A 1068 8.02 36.60 -0.22
C ASP A 1068 6.78 37.45 -0.54
N SER A 1069 5.74 36.80 -1.06
CA SER A 1069 4.46 37.45 -1.33
C SER A 1069 3.35 36.75 -0.56
N ILE A 1070 2.77 37.44 0.43
CA ILE A 1070 1.56 37.01 1.14
C ILE A 1070 0.41 37.91 0.70
N VAL A 1071 -0.66 37.31 0.19
CA VAL A 1071 -1.85 38.03 -0.27
C VAL A 1071 -3.07 37.47 0.42
N PHE A 1072 -3.84 38.33 1.08
CA PHE A 1072 -5.14 37.98 1.61
C PHE A 1072 -6.16 37.88 0.48
N ILE A 1073 -6.85 36.75 0.39
CA ILE A 1073 -7.84 36.48 -0.67
C ILE A 1073 -9.25 36.81 -0.18
N SER A 1074 -9.70 36.15 0.89
CA SER A 1074 -11.05 36.35 1.39
C SER A 1074 -11.22 35.88 2.84
N GLN A 1075 -12.33 36.32 3.44
CA GLN A 1075 -12.86 35.76 4.67
C GLN A 1075 -14.22 35.10 4.36
N LYS A 1076 -14.47 33.93 4.94
CA LYS A 1076 -15.71 33.17 4.73
C LYS A 1076 -16.27 32.67 6.07
N GLU A 1077 -17.57 32.83 6.27
CA GLU A 1077 -18.28 32.14 7.36
C GLU A 1077 -18.36 30.66 7.00
N ILE A 1078 -17.97 29.79 7.93
CA ILE A 1078 -17.98 28.34 7.77
C ILE A 1078 -18.80 27.73 8.90
N ILE A 1079 -19.83 26.96 8.55
CA ILE A 1079 -20.61 26.19 9.52
C ILE A 1079 -20.04 24.77 9.58
N TYR A 1080 -19.56 24.36 10.75
CA TYR A 1080 -19.03 23.01 10.95
C TYR A 1080 -19.58 22.44 12.27
N ARG A 1081 -20.22 21.26 12.20
CA ARG A 1081 -20.89 20.61 13.36
C ARG A 1081 -21.82 21.57 14.13
N ASN A 1082 -22.66 22.31 13.41
CA ASN A 1082 -23.61 23.30 13.94
C ASN A 1082 -22.98 24.45 14.74
N LYS A 1083 -21.66 24.65 14.63
CA LYS A 1083 -20.96 25.81 15.16
C LYS A 1083 -20.49 26.72 14.02
N LYS A 1084 -20.50 28.02 14.27
CA LYS A 1084 -20.00 29.03 13.34
C LYS A 1084 -18.50 29.24 13.53
N TYR A 1085 -17.80 29.32 12.41
CA TYR A 1085 -16.38 29.61 12.32
C TYR A 1085 -16.16 30.68 11.26
N ILE A 1086 -15.02 31.36 11.34
CA ILE A 1086 -14.54 32.28 10.30
C ILE A 1086 -13.24 31.70 9.74
N GLY A 1087 -13.22 31.45 8.44
CA GLY A 1087 -12.03 31.08 7.69
C GLY A 1087 -11.38 32.29 7.03
N TYR A 1088 -10.08 32.45 7.22
CA TYR A 1088 -9.25 33.46 6.56
C TYR A 1088 -8.36 32.77 5.53
N VAL A 1089 -8.51 33.17 4.27
CA VAL A 1089 -7.81 32.58 3.12
C VAL A 1089 -6.69 33.50 2.66
N PHE A 1090 -5.50 32.94 2.53
CA PHE A 1090 -4.29 33.64 2.08
C PHE A 1090 -3.62 32.84 0.98
N LYS A 1091 -2.99 33.50 0.00
CA LYS A 1091 -2.01 32.85 -0.87
C LYS A 1091 -0.62 33.33 -0.53
N HIS A 1092 0.34 32.41 -0.54
CA HIS A 1092 1.74 32.70 -0.25
C HIS A 1092 2.66 32.09 -1.29
N ARG A 1093 3.62 32.88 -1.75
CA ARG A 1093 4.75 32.46 -2.59
C ARG A 1093 6.04 32.72 -1.84
N ASP A 1094 6.84 31.67 -1.70
CA ASP A 1094 8.19 31.73 -1.14
C ASP A 1094 9.13 32.26 -2.21
N GLY A 1095 9.91 33.29 -1.88
CA GLY A 1095 10.82 33.94 -2.81
C GLY A 1095 12.11 33.17 -3.10
N GLU A 1096 12.40 32.08 -2.38
CA GLU A 1096 13.57 31.22 -2.59
C GLU A 1096 13.24 29.82 -3.15
N ASP A 1097 11.96 29.48 -3.25
CA ASP A 1097 11.50 28.22 -3.84
C ASP A 1097 11.76 28.22 -5.36
N TYR A 1098 12.16 27.06 -5.91
CA TYR A 1098 12.37 26.91 -7.36
C TYR A 1098 11.05 27.06 -8.12
N ASP A 1099 9.95 26.66 -7.47
CA ASP A 1099 8.59 26.79 -7.95
C ASP A 1099 8.05 28.20 -7.66
N LYS A 1100 7.64 28.91 -8.73
CA LYS A 1100 7.08 30.27 -8.64
C LYS A 1100 5.59 30.30 -8.32
N ASN A 1101 4.95 29.14 -8.16
CA ASN A 1101 3.51 29.05 -7.94
C ASN A 1101 3.13 29.46 -6.51
N PHE A 1102 1.97 30.09 -6.39
CA PHE A 1102 1.40 30.39 -5.08
C PHE A 1102 0.85 29.12 -4.44
N LYS A 1103 0.87 29.08 -3.10
CA LYS A 1103 0.16 28.08 -2.29
C LYS A 1103 -0.99 28.77 -1.55
N MET A 1104 -2.18 28.17 -1.59
CA MET A 1104 -3.40 28.62 -0.91
C MET A 1104 -3.48 28.06 0.52
N TYR A 1105 -3.57 28.95 1.50
CA TYR A 1105 -3.65 28.66 2.92
C TYR A 1105 -5.01 29.05 3.48
N LEU A 1106 -5.50 28.24 4.42
CA LEU A 1106 -6.70 28.50 5.19
C LEU A 1106 -6.37 28.45 6.68
N SER A 1107 -6.80 29.47 7.42
CA SER A 1107 -6.82 29.47 8.88
C SER A 1107 -8.24 29.69 9.40
N VAL A 1108 -8.71 28.80 10.27
CA VAL A 1108 -10.10 28.78 10.76
C VAL A 1108 -10.13 29.05 12.26
N TYR A 1109 -11.04 29.93 12.67
CA TYR A 1109 -11.28 30.29 14.07
C TYR A 1109 -12.75 30.17 14.44
N GLU A 1110 -13.05 29.84 15.69
CA GLU A 1110 -14.42 29.92 16.20
C GLU A 1110 -14.92 31.36 16.15
N ASP A 1111 -16.16 31.56 15.68
CA ASP A 1111 -16.81 32.86 15.62
C ASP A 1111 -17.18 33.33 17.03
N THR A 1112 -16.31 34.13 17.64
CA THR A 1112 -16.49 34.69 19.00
C THR A 1112 -16.05 36.15 19.02
N ASP A 1113 -16.60 36.93 19.95
CA ASP A 1113 -16.20 38.33 20.17
C ASP A 1113 -14.75 38.49 20.69
N THR A 1114 -14.03 37.37 20.92
CA THR A 1114 -12.68 37.36 21.48
C THR A 1114 -11.64 36.91 20.47
N LEU A 1115 -10.59 37.72 20.27
CA LEU A 1115 -9.44 37.35 19.45
C LEU A 1115 -8.72 36.12 20.00
N LYS A 1116 -8.34 35.20 19.11
CA LYS A 1116 -7.60 33.98 19.41
C LYS A 1116 -6.22 34.03 18.74
N GLY A 1117 -5.18 33.69 19.50
CA GLY A 1117 -3.81 33.52 18.96
C GLY A 1117 -3.47 32.07 18.57
N LYS A 1118 -4.47 31.17 18.62
CA LYS A 1118 -4.37 29.78 18.17
C LYS A 1118 -5.60 29.46 17.32
N PRO A 1119 -5.43 28.85 16.15
CA PRO A 1119 -6.53 28.55 15.25
C PRO A 1119 -7.22 27.27 15.72
N PHE A 1120 -8.44 27.08 15.25
CA PHE A 1120 -9.11 25.79 15.31
C PHE A 1120 -8.54 24.84 14.25
N TYR A 1121 -8.17 25.36 13.07
CA TYR A 1121 -7.55 24.58 11.99
C TYR A 1121 -6.67 25.46 11.11
N ASN A 1122 -5.54 24.90 10.67
CA ASN A 1122 -4.75 25.42 9.56
C ASN A 1122 -4.45 24.28 8.59
N ASN A 1123 -4.48 24.54 7.29
CA ASN A 1123 -3.94 23.61 6.31
C ASN A 1123 -2.42 23.82 6.12
N SER A 1124 -1.79 22.96 5.31
CA SER A 1124 -0.35 23.03 5.01
C SER A 1124 -0.01 23.87 3.75
N GLY A 1125 -1.02 24.42 3.09
CA GLY A 1125 -0.88 25.11 1.80
C GLY A 1125 -1.17 24.18 0.62
N TYR A 1126 -2.10 24.58 -0.26
CA TYR A 1126 -2.42 23.88 -1.50
C TYR A 1126 -1.79 24.60 -2.68
N ARG A 1127 -1.01 23.90 -3.50
CA ARG A 1127 -0.45 24.49 -4.72
C ARG A 1127 -1.57 24.96 -5.66
N ILE A 1128 -1.45 26.21 -6.10
CA ILE A 1128 -2.30 26.84 -7.11
C ILE A 1128 -1.57 26.64 -8.44
N GLU A 1129 -2.17 25.90 -9.38
CA GLU A 1129 -1.65 25.79 -10.74
C GLU A 1129 -2.08 27.01 -11.56
N ASP A 1130 -1.42 27.22 -12.71
CA ASP A 1130 -1.71 28.37 -13.60
C ASP A 1130 -3.16 28.39 -14.13
N THR A 1131 -3.84 27.24 -14.13
CA THR A 1131 -5.23 27.08 -14.56
C THR A 1131 -6.24 27.35 -13.45
N ASP A 1132 -5.82 27.39 -12.19
CA ASP A 1132 -6.74 27.55 -11.07
C ASP A 1132 -7.06 29.03 -10.79
N THR A 1133 -8.32 29.33 -10.51
CA THR A 1133 -8.72 30.63 -9.97
C THR A 1133 -8.55 30.70 -8.45
N ASP A 1134 -8.39 31.92 -7.91
CA ASP A 1134 -8.34 32.15 -6.46
C ASP A 1134 -9.64 31.66 -5.78
N GLU A 1135 -10.79 31.81 -6.43
CA GLU A 1135 -12.09 31.35 -5.95
C GLU A 1135 -12.19 29.81 -5.86
N GLU A 1136 -11.75 29.09 -6.90
CA GLU A 1136 -11.73 27.62 -6.91
C GLU A 1136 -10.83 27.07 -5.81
N MET A 1137 -9.63 27.63 -5.67
CA MET A 1137 -8.69 27.20 -4.64
C MET A 1137 -9.15 27.57 -3.24
N ALA A 1138 -9.82 28.71 -3.06
CA ALA A 1138 -10.47 29.05 -1.79
C ALA A 1138 -11.59 28.07 -1.44
N ALA A 1139 -12.42 27.68 -2.40
CA ALA A 1139 -13.47 26.67 -2.20
C ALA A 1139 -12.87 25.30 -1.84
N LEU A 1140 -11.79 24.90 -2.52
CA LEU A 1140 -11.08 23.64 -2.29
C LEU A 1140 -10.54 23.53 -0.85
N VAL A 1141 -9.80 24.53 -0.37
CA VAL A 1141 -9.22 24.49 0.99
C VAL A 1141 -10.30 24.57 2.08
N ILE A 1142 -11.44 25.21 1.80
CA ILE A 1142 -12.60 25.23 2.71
C ILE A 1142 -13.26 23.85 2.72
N GLU A 1143 -13.43 23.22 1.57
CA GLU A 1143 -13.98 21.87 1.49
C GLU A 1143 -13.07 20.85 2.19
N GLU A 1144 -11.74 20.95 2.02
CA GLU A 1144 -10.77 20.15 2.76
C GLU A 1144 -10.99 20.27 4.28
N PHE A 1145 -11.15 21.50 4.78
CA PHE A 1145 -11.48 21.71 6.19
C PHE A 1145 -12.80 21.03 6.59
N LEU A 1146 -13.85 21.12 5.78
CA LEU A 1146 -15.15 20.49 6.06
C LEU A 1146 -15.04 18.96 6.09
N LEU A 1147 -14.14 18.38 5.29
CA LEU A 1147 -13.92 16.94 5.15
C LEU A 1147 -12.81 16.37 6.05
N ARG A 1148 -12.08 17.19 6.81
CA ARG A 1148 -10.87 16.78 7.56
C ARG A 1148 -11.03 15.62 8.55
N GLU A 1149 -12.24 15.32 9.01
CA GLU A 1149 -12.53 14.18 9.89
C GLU A 1149 -13.17 13.00 9.15
N ARG A 1150 -13.23 13.05 7.81
CA ARG A 1150 -13.86 12.09 6.91
C ARG A 1150 -12.80 11.52 5.97
N PRO A 1151 -11.91 10.62 6.43
CA PRO A 1151 -10.72 10.16 5.69
C PRO A 1151 -11.01 9.44 4.37
N ARG A 1152 -12.26 9.03 4.12
CA ARG A 1152 -12.69 8.45 2.84
C ARG A 1152 -13.04 9.50 1.78
N ALA A 1153 -13.43 10.70 2.21
CA ALA A 1153 -13.80 11.79 1.33
C ALA A 1153 -12.56 12.60 0.92
N GLU A 1154 -12.53 13.04 -0.33
CA GLU A 1154 -11.54 13.99 -0.83
C GLU A 1154 -12.23 15.27 -1.29
N ALA A 1155 -11.54 16.39 -1.14
CA ALA A 1155 -11.96 17.65 -1.74
C ALA A 1155 -11.97 17.51 -3.26
N TYR A 1156 -12.97 18.10 -3.91
CA TYR A 1156 -13.20 17.92 -5.34
C TYR A 1156 -12.31 18.83 -6.16
N ARG A 1157 -11.40 18.23 -6.93
CA ARG A 1157 -10.52 18.94 -7.88
C ARG A 1157 -10.44 18.13 -9.19
N PRO A 1158 -11.40 18.29 -10.10
CA PRO A 1158 -11.54 17.42 -11.28
C PRO A 1158 -10.34 17.52 -12.24
N ASP A 1159 -9.66 18.67 -12.27
CA ASP A 1159 -8.55 18.95 -13.19
C ASP A 1159 -7.16 18.60 -12.64
N GLN A 1160 -7.09 18.01 -11.44
CA GLN A 1160 -5.82 17.61 -10.81
C GLN A 1160 -5.08 16.48 -11.58
N GLY A 1161 -5.75 15.85 -12.54
CA GLY A 1161 -5.34 14.64 -13.24
C GLY A 1161 -4.65 14.83 -14.59
N ASN A 1162 -3.79 15.83 -14.76
CA ASN A 1162 -2.80 15.82 -15.84
C ASN A 1162 -1.42 15.94 -15.20
N ASN A 1163 -0.55 14.94 -15.39
CA ASN A 1163 0.82 14.83 -14.86
C ASN A 1163 1.80 15.97 -15.28
N PHE A 1164 1.30 17.11 -15.75
CA PHE A 1164 2.06 18.33 -15.98
C PHE A 1164 2.13 19.14 -14.68
N GLY A 1165 2.93 18.69 -13.70
CA GLY A 1165 3.16 19.45 -12.47
C GLY A 1165 3.88 18.69 -11.36
N TYR A 1166 3.79 17.35 -11.35
CA TYR A 1166 4.54 16.46 -10.45
C TYR A 1166 5.84 15.98 -11.12
N TYR A 1167 6.76 16.91 -11.38
CA TYR A 1167 8.16 16.53 -11.54
C TYR A 1167 8.99 17.37 -10.57
N ASP A 1168 9.27 16.80 -9.40
CA ASP A 1168 10.55 17.04 -8.73
C ASP A 1168 11.63 16.42 -9.63
N TYR A 1169 12.26 17.23 -10.47
CA TYR A 1169 13.55 16.94 -11.09
C TYR A 1169 14.67 17.54 -10.26
#